data_AF-A0A094EYM4-F1
#
_entry.id   AF-A0A094EYM4-F1
#
_cell.length_a   1.000
_cell.length_b   1.000
_cell.length_c   1.000
_cell.angle_alpha   90.00
_cell.angle_beta   90.00
_cell.angle_gamma   90.00
#
_symmetry.space_group_name_H-M   'P 1'
#
loop_
_entity.id
_entity.type
_entity.pdbx_description
1 polymer ?
#
loop_
_entity_poly.entity_id
_entity_poly.type
_entity_poly.pdbx_seq_one_letter_code
_entity_poly.pdbx_strand_id
1 'polypeptide(L)'
;MRFSRNMINISKQRQRDARRLTSARVLSNTSGSFSAKNSFTATFQHAAKLAPKIERAGSKLFKDADEAVADLKSGTTLLSSGFGLCGVAETLIQAIHRKGPENLKFQMVISNNAGVAGKGGLDILTEAGQINRMIISHLGSNRVLENKYLTGGIALELCPQGTLAERIRAGGAGIPAFFTATGANTLIQDGKIPVRVGASGNVLEHGKPREARTFNGRTYLMETALTGDVAIIRAWKADAVGNCVFRYATKAFGPIMAKAATLTIVEADNIVPVGSIHPDNVDLPGIFVDRVVPSTVAKVIEIEKTRSSEADNVVKPVESAGDIQRNRIAKRAAKELKQSDYVNLGAGIPILVPSFVKEGVKVWVQSENGILGMGPYPTTEEIDPDIVNAGKETASLLPGASTFDSSESFGMIRGGHMDVSILGALQVSANGDLANYTIPGKAFKGMGGAMDLVSNPDKTRIVVTTTHVAKDGSPKIVQECSLPLTGANCVSTIITDLCVFQVDRANGGLTLTELAPGVDIEEIERKTEARFSIAEAKRYSATGKCQWERNEERAKESMKKERAKEKWVKKEGAKGEGANREGAKEERLQLAAEDREARAFAAAIKLDMPCFLECSTRQDIAENEALITVAILCAFVCGCGEFTYIWALVDYISIVADSFSPTDSHQHILAVKSNVNTLLLGRVILRAISKVLVKIFVQGLGASSA
;
A
#
# COMPACT_ATOMS: atom_id res chain seq x y z
N MET A 1 36.33 45.76 -27.27
CA MET A 1 37.47 45.18 -28.02
C MET A 1 38.39 44.39 -27.09
N ARG A 2 38.17 43.07 -26.98
CA ARG A 2 39.13 42.02 -26.56
C ARG A 2 38.36 40.70 -26.37
N PHE A 3 37.67 40.22 -27.40
CA PHE A 3 37.02 38.90 -27.39
C PHE A 3 36.93 38.24 -28.79
N SER A 4 37.81 38.61 -29.73
CA SER A 4 37.74 38.13 -31.12
C SER A 4 39.09 37.68 -31.72
N ARG A 5 40.04 37.23 -30.88
CA ARG A 5 41.33 36.69 -31.38
C ARG A 5 41.62 35.23 -31.03
N ASN A 6 40.85 34.59 -30.14
CA ASN A 6 41.09 33.18 -29.76
C ASN A 6 40.29 32.14 -30.57
N MET A 7 39.30 32.54 -31.38
CA MET A 7 38.54 31.60 -32.22
C MET A 7 39.17 31.30 -33.60
N ILE A 8 40.21 32.03 -34.00
CA ILE A 8 40.83 31.88 -35.34
C ILE A 8 42.05 30.93 -35.34
N ASN A 9 42.60 30.57 -34.18
CA ASN A 9 43.77 29.68 -34.09
C ASN A 9 43.43 28.19 -33.91
N ILE A 10 42.20 27.83 -33.55
CA ILE A 10 41.82 26.41 -33.36
C ILE A 10 41.34 25.78 -34.69
N SER A 11 40.92 26.57 -35.68
CA SER A 11 40.48 26.05 -36.99
C SER A 11 41.64 25.70 -37.94
N LYS A 12 42.85 26.25 -37.72
CA LYS A 12 44.04 25.97 -38.56
C LYS A 12 44.81 24.71 -38.15
N GLN A 13 44.63 24.20 -36.93
CA GLN A 13 45.26 22.95 -36.47
C GLN A 13 44.52 21.71 -37.03
N ARG A 14 43.18 21.74 -37.10
CA ARG A 14 42.36 20.62 -37.59
C ARG A 14 42.41 20.39 -39.11
N GLN A 15 42.84 21.37 -39.91
CA GLN A 15 43.01 21.21 -41.36
C GLN A 15 44.39 20.65 -41.78
N ARG A 16 45.36 20.52 -40.86
CA ARG A 16 46.69 19.94 -41.17
C ARG A 16 46.77 18.43 -40.97
N ASP A 17 45.96 17.85 -40.09
CA ASP A 17 45.99 16.40 -39.83
C ASP A 17 45.16 15.57 -40.83
N ALA A 18 44.25 16.21 -41.58
CA ALA A 18 43.45 15.55 -42.62
C ALA A 18 44.18 15.38 -43.98
N ARG A 19 45.44 15.79 -44.10
CA ARG A 19 46.25 15.69 -45.34
C ARG A 19 47.43 14.71 -45.26
N ARG A 20 47.44 13.80 -44.28
CA ARG A 20 48.51 12.80 -44.09
C ARG A 20 48.08 11.32 -44.23
N LEU A 21 47.00 11.05 -44.94
CA LEU A 21 46.55 9.68 -45.27
C LEU A 21 46.12 9.59 -46.74
N THR A 22 47.02 9.83 -47.68
CA THR A 22 46.85 9.46 -49.11
C THR A 22 48.20 9.44 -49.81
N SER A 23 48.95 8.34 -49.64
CA SER A 23 49.90 7.81 -50.64
C SER A 23 50.66 6.64 -50.02
N ALA A 24 50.35 5.43 -50.47
CA ALA A 24 51.31 4.33 -50.44
C ALA A 24 51.23 3.61 -51.79
N ARG A 25 52.37 3.61 -52.46
CA ARG A 25 52.63 3.14 -53.81
C ARG A 25 52.42 1.63 -53.96
N VAL A 26 51.93 1.28 -55.14
CA VAL A 26 52.09 -0.03 -55.78
C VAL A 26 53.59 -0.36 -55.87
N LEU A 27 53.99 -1.49 -55.32
CA LEU A 27 55.25 -2.17 -55.64
C LEU A 27 54.97 -3.65 -55.88
N SER A 28 55.35 -4.09 -57.07
CA SER A 28 55.33 -5.45 -57.59
C SER A 28 56.53 -6.27 -57.12
N ASN A 29 56.44 -7.60 -57.34
CA ASN A 29 57.42 -8.68 -57.16
C ASN A 29 57.41 -9.32 -55.76
N THR A 30 57.39 -10.64 -55.55
CA THR A 30 57.78 -11.78 -56.40
C THR A 30 57.23 -13.08 -55.79
N SER A 31 57.07 -14.09 -56.63
CA SER A 31 56.74 -15.48 -56.33
C SER A 31 57.62 -16.14 -55.26
N GLY A 32 57.00 -16.80 -54.28
CA GLY A 32 57.66 -17.70 -53.34
C GLY A 32 56.66 -18.74 -52.82
N SER A 33 56.70 -19.93 -53.40
CA SER A 33 55.95 -21.11 -52.97
C SER A 33 56.56 -21.68 -51.68
N PHE A 34 55.79 -21.72 -50.60
CA PHE A 34 56.08 -22.59 -49.45
C PHE A 34 54.83 -23.39 -49.09
N SER A 35 54.92 -24.71 -49.27
CA SER A 35 53.93 -25.71 -48.89
C SER A 35 53.99 -25.93 -47.39
N ALA A 36 52.90 -25.66 -46.68
CA ALA A 36 52.73 -26.04 -45.28
C ALA A 36 51.45 -26.86 -45.15
N LYS A 37 51.62 -28.04 -44.54
CA LYS A 37 50.65 -29.13 -44.42
C LYS A 37 49.41 -28.68 -43.64
N ASN A 38 48.24 -28.96 -44.22
CA ASN A 38 46.93 -28.80 -43.56
C ASN A 38 46.81 -29.75 -42.37
N SER A 39 46.86 -29.21 -41.16
CA SER A 39 46.20 -29.78 -39.99
C SER A 39 44.83 -29.12 -39.87
N PHE A 40 43.77 -29.85 -40.24
CA PHE A 40 42.40 -29.40 -39.99
C PHE A 40 42.11 -29.50 -38.49
N THR A 41 42.29 -28.40 -37.76
CA THR A 41 41.61 -28.22 -36.47
C THR A 41 40.23 -27.67 -36.81
N ALA A 42 39.19 -28.49 -36.67
CA ALA A 42 37.81 -28.04 -36.81
C ALA A 42 37.49 -27.07 -35.67
N THR A 43 37.77 -25.79 -35.88
CA THR A 43 37.23 -24.72 -35.04
C THR A 43 35.74 -24.66 -35.34
N PHE A 44 34.91 -25.22 -34.45
CA PHE A 44 33.49 -24.89 -34.41
C PHE A 44 33.40 -23.40 -34.07
N GLN A 45 33.45 -22.54 -35.08
CA GLN A 45 32.93 -21.18 -34.96
C GLN A 45 31.44 -21.33 -34.70
N HIS A 46 31.05 -21.20 -33.44
CA HIS A 46 29.67 -20.98 -33.08
C HIS A 46 29.27 -19.67 -33.75
N ALA A 47 28.64 -19.75 -34.92
CA ALA A 47 28.11 -18.58 -35.60
C ALA A 47 27.19 -17.90 -34.60
N ALA A 48 27.58 -16.71 -34.13
CA ALA A 48 26.74 -15.92 -33.26
C ALA A 48 25.40 -15.75 -33.98
N LYS A 49 24.33 -16.35 -33.44
CA LYS A 49 22.99 -16.18 -34.00
C LYS A 49 22.74 -14.68 -34.07
N LEU A 50 22.53 -14.18 -35.30
CA LEU A 50 22.23 -12.77 -35.54
C LEU A 50 20.99 -12.40 -34.73
N ALA A 51 21.00 -11.18 -34.16
CA ALA A 51 19.84 -10.64 -33.49
C ALA A 51 18.61 -10.75 -34.41
N PRO A 52 17.47 -11.25 -33.92
CA PRO A 52 16.27 -11.35 -34.72
C PRO A 52 15.88 -9.97 -35.24
N LYS A 53 15.52 -9.89 -36.53
CA LYS A 53 15.11 -8.63 -37.17
C LYS A 53 13.81 -8.15 -36.52
N ILE A 54 13.83 -6.96 -35.92
CA ILE A 54 12.65 -6.36 -35.27
C ILE A 54 11.71 -5.83 -36.36
N GLU A 55 10.66 -6.59 -36.68
CA GLU A 55 9.57 -6.13 -37.52
C GLU A 55 8.45 -5.57 -36.65
N ARG A 56 8.47 -4.26 -36.41
CA ARG A 56 7.52 -3.58 -35.50
C ARG A 56 6.05 -3.75 -35.86
N ALA A 57 5.75 -4.02 -37.13
CA ALA A 57 4.40 -4.29 -37.65
C ALA A 57 4.03 -5.79 -37.66
N GLY A 58 4.99 -6.67 -37.37
CA GLY A 58 4.82 -8.13 -37.36
C GLY A 58 4.48 -8.67 -35.97
N SER A 59 4.30 -9.99 -35.92
CA SER A 59 4.15 -10.70 -34.65
C SER A 59 5.41 -10.56 -33.80
N LYS A 60 5.21 -10.30 -32.51
CA LYS A 60 6.28 -10.27 -31.49
C LYS A 60 6.46 -11.60 -30.79
N LEU A 61 5.76 -12.64 -31.24
CA LEU A 61 5.86 -13.97 -30.67
C LEU A 61 7.17 -14.63 -31.07
N PHE A 62 7.93 -15.05 -30.06
CA PHE A 62 9.14 -15.86 -30.20
C PHE A 62 8.81 -17.31 -29.89
N LYS A 63 9.58 -18.24 -30.47
CA LYS A 63 9.32 -19.68 -30.30
C LYS A 63 9.48 -20.11 -28.85
N ASP A 64 10.56 -19.70 -28.21
CA ASP A 64 10.92 -20.07 -26.85
C ASP A 64 11.82 -19.02 -26.19
N ALA A 65 12.02 -19.16 -24.89
CA ALA A 65 12.81 -18.23 -24.10
C ALA A 65 14.29 -18.21 -24.51
N ASP A 66 14.86 -19.34 -24.97
CA ASP A 66 16.26 -19.41 -25.40
C ASP A 66 16.49 -18.60 -26.69
N GLU A 67 15.55 -18.67 -27.64
CA GLU A 67 15.56 -17.81 -28.82
C GLU A 67 15.40 -16.33 -28.45
N ALA A 68 14.47 -16.02 -27.55
CA ALA A 68 14.18 -14.66 -27.14
C ALA A 68 15.34 -13.97 -26.40
N VAL A 69 16.28 -14.71 -25.80
CA VAL A 69 17.45 -14.15 -25.11
C VAL A 69 18.78 -14.42 -25.83
N ALA A 70 18.73 -14.98 -27.05
CA ALA A 70 19.92 -15.48 -27.75
C ALA A 70 20.97 -14.38 -28.03
N ASP A 71 20.52 -13.16 -28.32
CA ASP A 71 21.34 -12.02 -28.73
C ASP A 71 21.73 -11.08 -27.58
N LEU A 72 21.35 -11.42 -26.33
CA LEU A 72 21.76 -10.63 -25.17
C LEU A 72 23.28 -10.64 -25.02
N LYS A 73 23.84 -9.46 -24.73
CA LYS A 73 25.29 -9.24 -24.65
C LYS A 73 25.73 -9.00 -23.21
N SER A 74 26.91 -9.49 -22.87
CA SER A 74 27.59 -9.12 -21.64
C SER A 74 27.82 -7.62 -21.57
N GLY A 75 27.89 -7.08 -20.35
CA GLY A 75 28.10 -5.65 -20.10
C GLY A 75 26.84 -4.80 -20.13
N THR A 76 25.67 -5.41 -20.40
CA THR A 76 24.37 -4.72 -20.41
C THR A 76 23.77 -4.52 -19.02
N THR A 77 22.82 -3.60 -18.93
CA THR A 77 21.96 -3.36 -17.77
C THR A 77 20.63 -4.07 -17.94
N LEU A 78 20.31 -4.97 -17.02
CA LEU A 78 19.05 -5.73 -16.99
C LEU A 78 18.08 -5.13 -15.96
N LEU A 79 16.83 -4.93 -16.36
CA LEU A 79 15.70 -4.66 -15.48
C LEU A 79 14.92 -5.96 -15.32
N SER A 80 14.75 -6.42 -14.09
CA SER A 80 14.03 -7.67 -13.80
C SER A 80 12.84 -7.39 -12.90
N SER A 81 11.63 -7.63 -13.40
CA SER A 81 10.41 -7.39 -12.61
C SER A 81 10.21 -8.42 -11.51
N GLY A 82 9.36 -8.04 -10.56
CA GLY A 82 8.86 -8.90 -9.49
C GLY A 82 8.92 -8.23 -8.12
N PHE A 83 8.19 -8.81 -7.18
CA PHE A 83 8.21 -8.43 -5.77
C PHE A 83 8.36 -9.71 -4.93
N GLY A 84 9.56 -9.94 -4.36
CA GLY A 84 9.95 -11.27 -3.90
C GLY A 84 9.94 -12.26 -5.07
N LEU A 85 9.11 -13.31 -4.98
CA LEU A 85 8.87 -14.26 -6.07
C LEU A 85 7.56 -14.02 -6.86
N CYS A 86 6.75 -13.04 -6.45
CA CYS A 86 5.51 -12.67 -7.15
C CYS A 86 5.82 -11.85 -8.42
N GLY A 87 5.31 -12.26 -9.58
CA GLY A 87 5.51 -11.55 -10.85
C GLY A 87 6.93 -11.63 -11.45
N VAL A 88 7.73 -12.62 -11.03
CA VAL A 88 9.09 -12.85 -11.54
C VAL A 88 9.06 -13.62 -12.86
N ALA A 89 9.88 -13.21 -13.82
CA ALA A 89 10.02 -13.84 -15.14
C ALA A 89 10.93 -15.07 -15.10
N GLU A 90 10.51 -16.12 -14.38
CA GLU A 90 11.34 -17.29 -14.07
C GLU A 90 11.77 -18.06 -15.32
N THR A 91 10.92 -18.15 -16.35
CA THR A 91 11.27 -18.85 -17.61
C THR A 91 12.43 -18.15 -18.32
N LEU A 92 12.37 -16.82 -18.39
CA LEU A 92 13.43 -15.99 -18.98
C LEU A 92 14.71 -15.98 -18.12
N ILE A 93 14.58 -15.93 -16.80
CA ILE A 93 15.73 -15.99 -15.87
C ILE A 93 16.49 -17.31 -16.06
N GLN A 94 15.78 -18.44 -16.19
CA GLN A 94 16.42 -19.73 -16.45
C GLN A 94 17.08 -19.82 -17.84
N ALA A 95 16.50 -19.21 -18.87
CA ALA A 95 17.13 -19.13 -20.20
C ALA A 95 18.42 -18.30 -20.17
N ILE A 96 18.42 -17.18 -19.47
CA ILE A 96 19.60 -16.35 -19.23
C ILE A 96 20.66 -17.13 -18.44
N HIS A 97 20.25 -17.88 -17.41
CA HIS A 97 21.15 -18.70 -16.60
C HIS A 97 21.88 -19.75 -17.44
N ARG A 98 21.17 -20.44 -18.35
CA ARG A 98 21.74 -21.46 -19.25
C ARG A 98 22.87 -20.94 -20.13
N LYS A 99 22.94 -19.64 -20.41
CA LYS A 99 24.05 -19.06 -21.19
C LYS A 99 25.38 -19.12 -20.41
N GLY A 100 25.33 -19.10 -19.09
CA GLY A 100 26.50 -19.15 -18.21
C GLY A 100 27.33 -17.86 -18.16
N PRO A 101 28.17 -17.69 -17.12
CA PRO A 101 28.92 -16.46 -16.85
C PRO A 101 29.99 -16.13 -17.90
N GLU A 102 30.49 -17.13 -18.62
CA GLU A 102 31.46 -16.92 -19.70
C GLU A 102 30.84 -16.25 -20.94
N ASN A 103 29.54 -16.50 -21.19
CA ASN A 103 28.87 -16.00 -22.38
C ASN A 103 27.93 -14.81 -22.11
N LEU A 104 27.37 -14.71 -20.90
CA LEU A 104 26.48 -13.61 -20.53
C LEU A 104 26.66 -13.22 -19.06
N LYS A 105 27.24 -12.04 -18.86
CA LYS A 105 27.38 -11.38 -17.56
C LYS A 105 26.88 -9.94 -17.64
N PHE A 106 25.90 -9.59 -16.81
CA PHE A 106 25.35 -8.24 -16.72
C PHE A 106 26.28 -7.32 -15.94
N GLN A 107 26.46 -6.11 -16.46
CA GLN A 107 27.19 -5.06 -15.77
C GLN A 107 26.38 -4.54 -14.57
N MET A 108 25.06 -4.47 -14.72
CA MET A 108 24.13 -4.01 -13.69
C MET A 108 22.80 -4.77 -13.81
N VAL A 109 22.20 -5.11 -12.68
CA VAL A 109 20.82 -5.58 -12.60
C VAL A 109 20.02 -4.64 -11.69
N ILE A 110 18.88 -4.17 -12.18
CA ILE A 110 17.95 -3.31 -11.44
C ILE A 110 16.70 -4.14 -11.16
N SER A 111 16.42 -4.38 -9.89
CA SER A 111 15.28 -5.18 -9.45
C SER A 111 14.84 -4.74 -8.06
N ASN A 112 13.60 -4.98 -7.66
CA ASN A 112 13.21 -4.70 -6.27
C ASN A 112 13.94 -5.62 -5.27
N ASN A 113 14.00 -6.91 -5.61
CA ASN A 113 14.60 -7.98 -4.81
C ASN A 113 15.46 -8.88 -5.69
N ALA A 114 16.28 -9.74 -5.06
CA ALA A 114 17.18 -10.66 -5.76
C ALA A 114 16.72 -12.12 -5.72
N GLY A 115 15.42 -12.36 -5.61
CA GLY A 115 14.87 -13.70 -5.43
C GLY A 115 15.22 -14.32 -4.07
N VAL A 116 15.10 -15.64 -3.98
CA VAL A 116 15.28 -16.41 -2.74
C VAL A 116 16.17 -17.61 -2.98
N ALA A 117 17.18 -17.76 -2.13
CA ALA A 117 18.15 -18.85 -2.14
C ALA A 117 17.49 -20.21 -2.35
N GLY A 118 17.79 -20.87 -3.48
CA GLY A 118 17.29 -22.21 -3.82
C GLY A 118 15.78 -22.32 -4.08
N LYS A 119 15.04 -21.20 -4.15
CA LYS A 119 13.60 -21.18 -4.50
C LYS A 119 13.30 -20.56 -5.86
N GLY A 120 14.03 -19.52 -6.28
CA GLY A 120 13.83 -18.89 -7.59
C GLY A 120 14.22 -17.42 -7.66
N GLY A 121 13.96 -16.81 -8.82
CA GLY A 121 14.31 -15.45 -9.17
C GLY A 121 15.80 -15.26 -9.47
N LEU A 122 16.30 -14.04 -9.25
CA LEU A 122 17.68 -13.65 -9.59
C LEU A 122 18.78 -14.35 -8.77
N ASP A 123 18.39 -15.20 -7.83
CA ASP A 123 19.31 -15.98 -7.00
C ASP A 123 20.27 -16.81 -7.85
N ILE A 124 19.75 -17.53 -8.85
CA ILE A 124 20.57 -18.40 -9.71
C ILE A 124 21.61 -17.62 -10.52
N LEU A 125 21.28 -16.41 -10.96
CA LEU A 125 22.20 -15.54 -11.69
C LEU A 125 23.26 -14.94 -10.75
N THR A 126 22.83 -14.63 -9.52
CA THR A 126 23.72 -14.16 -8.45
C THR A 126 24.73 -15.25 -8.10
N GLU A 127 24.28 -16.48 -7.85
CA GLU A 127 25.10 -17.65 -7.54
C GLU A 127 26.10 -17.94 -8.66
N ALA A 128 25.64 -18.03 -9.91
CA ALA A 128 26.46 -18.29 -11.09
C ALA A 128 27.48 -17.19 -11.41
N GLY A 129 27.42 -16.02 -10.76
CA GLY A 129 28.35 -14.92 -10.99
C GLY A 129 28.08 -14.14 -12.28
N GLN A 130 26.85 -14.22 -12.80
CA GLN A 130 26.39 -13.51 -13.99
C GLN A 130 26.02 -12.04 -13.71
N ILE A 131 26.16 -11.56 -12.48
CA ILE A 131 25.82 -10.20 -12.07
C ILE A 131 27.03 -9.52 -11.42
N ASN A 132 27.46 -8.37 -11.96
CA ASN A 132 28.55 -7.58 -11.39
C ASN A 132 28.09 -6.55 -10.34
N ARG A 133 26.89 -5.98 -10.55
CA ARG A 133 26.30 -4.94 -9.71
C ARG A 133 24.78 -5.09 -9.66
N MET A 134 24.18 -4.72 -8.54
CA MET A 134 22.74 -4.57 -8.42
C MET A 134 22.32 -3.22 -7.85
N ILE A 135 21.15 -2.75 -8.25
CA ILE A 135 20.38 -1.72 -7.55
C ILE A 135 19.10 -2.39 -7.05
N ILE A 136 18.90 -2.45 -5.73
CA ILE A 136 17.74 -3.08 -5.09
C ILE A 136 17.23 -2.26 -3.92
N SER A 137 15.99 -2.52 -3.48
CA SER A 137 15.47 -1.93 -2.25
C SER A 137 15.69 -2.82 -1.03
N HIS A 138 15.65 -4.14 -1.23
CA HIS A 138 15.71 -5.11 -0.14
C HIS A 138 16.27 -6.46 -0.60
N LEU A 139 17.27 -7.00 0.13
CA LEU A 139 17.93 -8.27 -0.15
C LEU A 139 17.03 -9.48 0.13
N GLY A 140 16.06 -9.33 1.05
CA GLY A 140 15.19 -10.44 1.46
C GLY A 140 15.93 -11.47 2.32
N SER A 141 15.71 -12.75 2.04
CA SER A 141 16.40 -13.88 2.66
C SER A 141 17.54 -14.44 1.81
N ASN A 142 17.98 -13.72 0.77
CA ASN A 142 19.05 -14.18 -0.11
C ASN A 142 20.44 -14.03 0.54
N ARG A 143 20.87 -15.10 1.23
CA ARG A 143 22.20 -15.17 1.88
C ARG A 143 23.35 -15.22 0.88
N VAL A 144 23.13 -15.73 -0.33
CA VAL A 144 24.17 -15.77 -1.38
C VAL A 144 24.54 -14.36 -1.79
N LEU A 145 23.52 -13.51 -2.04
CA LEU A 145 23.73 -12.10 -2.34
C LEU A 145 24.43 -11.37 -1.19
N GLU A 146 23.94 -11.55 0.05
CA GLU A 146 24.53 -10.91 1.23
C GLU A 146 26.02 -11.29 1.38
N ASN A 147 26.35 -12.57 1.26
CA ASN A 147 27.75 -13.03 1.32
C ASN A 147 28.60 -12.46 0.18
N LYS A 148 28.08 -12.44 -1.05
CA LYS A 148 28.82 -11.86 -2.19
C LYS A 148 29.04 -10.37 -2.04
N TYR A 149 28.11 -9.64 -1.44
CA TYR A 149 28.29 -8.23 -1.14
C TYR A 149 29.37 -8.03 -0.07
N LEU A 150 29.27 -8.74 1.07
CA LEU A 150 30.21 -8.63 2.19
C LEU A 150 31.65 -9.07 1.85
N THR A 151 31.81 -9.93 0.84
CA THR A 151 33.12 -10.38 0.34
C THR A 151 33.63 -9.58 -0.87
N GLY A 152 32.85 -8.61 -1.36
CA GLY A 152 33.21 -7.76 -2.49
C GLY A 152 32.99 -8.35 -3.88
N GLY A 153 32.40 -9.56 -3.96
CA GLY A 153 32.06 -10.23 -5.20
C GLY A 153 30.98 -9.52 -6.03
N ILE A 154 30.16 -8.67 -5.42
CA ILE A 154 29.12 -7.89 -6.11
C ILE A 154 29.02 -6.46 -5.51
N ALA A 155 28.78 -5.47 -6.36
CA ALA A 155 28.40 -4.13 -5.90
C ALA A 155 26.89 -4.06 -5.68
N LEU A 156 26.46 -3.39 -4.62
CA LEU A 156 25.06 -3.29 -4.24
C LEU A 156 24.71 -1.85 -3.86
N GLU A 157 23.93 -1.18 -4.72
CA GLU A 157 23.29 0.10 -4.37
C GLU A 157 21.93 -0.19 -3.74
N LEU A 158 21.78 0.16 -2.46
CA LEU A 158 20.47 0.18 -1.82
C LEU A 158 19.72 1.45 -2.21
N CYS A 159 18.53 1.28 -2.77
CA CYS A 159 17.65 2.36 -3.20
C CYS A 159 16.26 2.18 -2.56
N PRO A 160 15.72 3.19 -1.84
CA PRO A 160 14.36 3.11 -1.31
C PRO A 160 13.35 2.67 -2.36
N GLN A 161 12.42 1.78 -2.01
CA GLN A 161 11.59 1.10 -3.01
C GLN A 161 10.75 2.05 -3.85
N GLY A 162 10.17 3.09 -3.24
CA GLY A 162 9.41 4.07 -3.99
C GLY A 162 10.31 4.94 -4.87
N THR A 163 11.49 5.32 -4.39
CA THR A 163 12.49 6.01 -5.20
C THR A 163 12.93 5.14 -6.38
N LEU A 164 13.16 3.84 -6.18
CA LEU A 164 13.50 2.90 -7.25
C LEU A 164 12.41 2.86 -8.32
N ALA A 165 11.14 2.70 -7.90
CA ALA A 165 10.01 2.69 -8.82
C ALA A 165 9.90 4.00 -9.62
N GLU A 166 10.05 5.15 -8.96
CA GLU A 166 9.94 6.45 -9.60
C GLU A 166 11.12 6.75 -10.53
N ARG A 167 12.36 6.35 -10.18
CA ARG A 167 13.54 6.47 -11.05
C ARG A 167 13.36 5.67 -12.34
N ILE A 168 12.79 4.47 -12.25
CA ILE A 168 12.47 3.63 -13.41
C ILE A 168 11.36 4.29 -14.25
N ARG A 169 10.26 4.71 -13.62
CA ARG A 169 9.17 5.43 -14.32
C ARG A 169 9.70 6.67 -15.04
N ALA A 170 10.53 7.47 -14.39
CA ALA A 170 11.14 8.67 -14.95
C ALA A 170 11.98 8.35 -16.20
N GLY A 171 12.76 7.27 -16.15
CA GLY A 171 13.53 6.77 -17.29
C GLY A 171 12.64 6.42 -18.50
N GLY A 172 11.54 5.70 -18.28
CA GLY A 172 10.58 5.39 -19.35
C GLY A 172 9.73 6.56 -19.82
N ALA A 173 9.68 7.65 -19.06
CA ALA A 173 8.92 8.86 -19.38
C ALA A 173 9.77 10.00 -19.97
N GLY A 174 11.09 9.81 -20.13
CA GLY A 174 11.99 10.86 -20.59
C GLY A 174 12.23 11.99 -19.58
N ILE A 175 12.04 11.72 -18.29
CA ILE A 175 12.28 12.66 -17.19
C ILE A 175 13.66 12.35 -16.60
N PRO A 176 14.69 13.19 -16.76
CA PRO A 176 16.06 12.83 -16.37
C PRO A 176 16.29 12.82 -14.85
N ALA A 177 15.53 13.60 -14.09
CA ALA A 177 15.60 13.65 -12.63
C ALA A 177 14.31 14.21 -12.03
N PHE A 178 14.06 13.90 -10.76
CA PHE A 178 12.95 14.42 -9.95
C PHE A 178 13.37 14.59 -8.49
N PHE A 179 12.55 15.26 -7.68
CA PHE A 179 12.78 15.45 -6.24
C PHE A 179 11.85 14.59 -5.39
N THR A 180 12.38 13.99 -4.33
CA THR A 180 11.60 13.21 -3.34
C THR A 180 12.10 13.46 -1.90
N ALA A 181 11.19 13.49 -0.92
CA ALA A 181 11.56 13.60 0.49
C ALA A 181 12.10 12.28 1.06
N THR A 182 11.88 11.17 0.36
CA THR A 182 12.38 9.84 0.74
C THR A 182 13.90 9.86 0.90
N GLY A 183 14.40 9.45 2.07
CA GLY A 183 15.82 9.36 2.36
C GLY A 183 16.50 10.67 2.77
N ALA A 184 15.77 11.80 2.83
CA ALA A 184 16.31 13.04 3.37
C ALA A 184 16.74 12.86 4.84
N ASN A 185 17.87 13.45 5.22
CA ASN A 185 18.53 13.34 6.52
C ASN A 185 18.91 11.90 6.91
N THR A 186 19.20 11.05 5.93
CA THR A 186 19.68 9.66 6.15
C THR A 186 21.03 9.43 5.47
N LEU A 187 21.60 8.24 5.64
CA LEU A 187 22.83 7.84 4.94
C LEU A 187 22.67 7.82 3.40
N ILE A 188 21.44 7.75 2.86
CA ILE A 188 21.18 7.86 1.42
C ILE A 188 21.55 9.26 0.91
N GLN A 189 21.14 10.31 1.62
CA GLN A 189 21.44 11.71 1.25
C GLN A 189 22.95 11.93 1.14
N ASP A 190 23.70 11.44 2.11
CA ASP A 190 25.15 11.67 2.18
C ASP A 190 25.97 10.69 1.33
N GLY A 191 25.34 9.69 0.70
CA GLY A 191 26.06 8.63 -0.01
C GLY A 191 26.91 7.74 0.90
N LYS A 192 26.58 7.67 2.19
CA LYS A 192 27.39 6.98 3.21
C LYS A 192 27.13 5.47 3.28
N ILE A 193 26.13 4.96 2.58
CA ILE A 193 25.93 3.50 2.43
C ILE A 193 27.00 2.98 1.44
N PRO A 194 27.88 2.06 1.84
CA PRO A 194 28.85 1.47 0.94
C PRO A 194 28.16 0.74 -0.21
N VAL A 195 28.70 0.89 -1.42
CA VAL A 195 28.22 0.19 -2.61
C VAL A 195 29.04 -1.07 -2.86
N ARG A 196 30.31 -1.09 -2.47
CA ARG A 196 31.14 -2.29 -2.47
C ARG A 196 32.05 -2.29 -1.25
N VAL A 197 32.11 -3.41 -0.57
CA VAL A 197 33.02 -3.64 0.56
C VAL A 197 34.03 -4.73 0.20
N GLY A 198 35.25 -4.63 0.71
CA GLY A 198 36.28 -5.66 0.56
C GLY A 198 36.13 -6.75 1.60
N ALA A 199 36.80 -7.88 1.40
CA ALA A 199 36.75 -9.02 2.31
C ALA A 199 37.23 -8.71 3.74
N SER A 200 38.06 -7.68 3.92
CA SER A 200 38.49 -7.19 5.24
C SER A 200 37.52 -6.16 5.87
N GLY A 201 36.39 -5.88 5.21
CA GLY A 201 35.37 -4.92 5.67
C GLY A 201 35.65 -3.46 5.27
N ASN A 202 36.74 -3.17 4.56
CA ASN A 202 37.01 -1.82 4.06
C ASN A 202 36.04 -1.44 2.92
N VAL A 203 35.67 -0.16 2.83
CA VAL A 203 34.83 0.31 1.71
C VAL A 203 35.70 0.42 0.45
N LEU A 204 35.30 -0.29 -0.61
CA LEU A 204 35.94 -0.25 -1.94
C LEU A 204 35.23 0.73 -2.88
N GLU A 205 33.93 0.92 -2.70
CA GLU A 205 33.11 1.85 -3.46
C GLU A 205 32.08 2.50 -2.54
N HIS A 206 32.08 3.83 -2.50
CA HIS A 206 31.13 4.62 -1.73
C HIS A 206 29.85 4.90 -2.53
N GLY A 207 28.75 5.13 -1.81
CA GLY A 207 27.53 5.66 -2.41
C GLY A 207 27.72 7.08 -2.92
N LYS A 208 26.80 7.51 -3.79
CA LYS A 208 26.78 8.87 -4.31
C LYS A 208 25.91 9.75 -3.40
N PRO A 209 26.39 10.90 -2.91
CA PRO A 209 25.53 11.85 -2.23
C PRO A 209 24.45 12.38 -3.19
N ARG A 210 23.28 12.70 -2.65
CA ARG A 210 22.18 13.28 -3.40
C ARG A 210 22.20 14.79 -3.27
N GLU A 211 21.90 15.48 -4.37
CA GLU A 211 21.62 16.92 -4.29
C GLU A 211 20.38 17.13 -3.44
N ALA A 212 20.44 18.03 -2.46
CA ALA A 212 19.31 18.36 -1.61
C ALA A 212 18.80 19.78 -1.90
N ARG A 213 17.48 19.96 -1.96
CA ARG A 213 16.83 21.26 -2.06
C ARG A 213 15.64 21.34 -1.12
N THR A 214 15.36 22.54 -0.61
CA THR A 214 14.21 22.79 0.24
C THR A 214 13.06 23.35 -0.59
N PHE A 215 11.90 22.71 -0.49
CA PHE A 215 10.63 23.17 -1.06
C PHE A 215 9.60 23.24 0.07
N ASN A 216 8.92 24.38 0.22
CA ASN A 216 7.87 24.58 1.24
C ASN A 216 8.33 24.19 2.66
N GLY A 217 9.54 24.60 3.04
CA GLY A 217 10.11 24.32 4.37
C GLY A 217 10.61 22.89 4.58
N ARG A 218 10.58 22.03 3.55
CA ARG A 218 10.99 20.63 3.65
C ARG A 218 12.11 20.26 2.68
N THR A 219 13.05 19.44 3.13
CA THR A 219 14.17 18.94 2.32
C THR A 219 13.75 17.78 1.41
N TYR A 220 14.13 17.87 0.14
CA TYR A 220 13.95 16.86 -0.89
C TYR A 220 15.30 16.54 -1.55
N LEU A 221 15.48 15.29 -1.94
CA LEU A 221 16.64 14.78 -2.64
C LEU A 221 16.35 14.68 -4.14
N MET A 222 17.27 15.15 -4.97
CA MET A 222 17.24 14.91 -6.40
C MET A 222 17.68 13.47 -6.69
N GLU A 223 16.84 12.73 -7.39
CA GLU A 223 17.10 11.37 -7.85
C GLU A 223 17.08 11.34 -9.38
N THR A 224 18.02 10.59 -9.97
CA THR A 224 18.16 10.49 -11.42
C THR A 224 17.45 9.26 -11.97
N ALA A 225 16.96 9.39 -13.21
CA ALA A 225 16.32 8.31 -13.92
C ALA A 225 17.19 7.04 -14.00
N LEU A 226 16.52 5.89 -13.98
CA LEU A 226 17.10 4.58 -14.24
C LEU A 226 16.52 4.03 -15.53
N THR A 227 17.40 3.69 -16.47
CA THR A 227 17.08 3.00 -17.71
C THR A 227 17.94 1.75 -17.83
N GLY A 228 17.57 0.82 -18.71
CA GLY A 228 18.49 -0.25 -19.07
C GLY A 228 18.39 -0.68 -20.52
N ASP A 229 19.23 -1.65 -20.84
CA ASP A 229 19.32 -2.18 -22.20
C ASP A 229 18.23 -3.22 -22.43
N VAL A 230 17.93 -4.02 -21.39
CA VAL A 230 16.98 -5.14 -21.45
C VAL A 230 16.04 -5.09 -20.24
N ALA A 231 14.74 -5.29 -20.46
CA ALA A 231 13.77 -5.62 -19.41
C ALA A 231 13.22 -7.03 -19.62
N ILE A 232 13.14 -7.82 -18.55
CA ILE A 232 12.40 -9.08 -18.52
C ILE A 232 11.21 -8.94 -17.57
N ILE A 233 10.02 -9.24 -18.07
CA ILE A 233 8.77 -9.12 -17.31
C ILE A 233 7.86 -10.35 -17.48
N ARG A 234 7.03 -10.62 -16.48
CA ARG A 234 5.98 -11.65 -16.55
C ARG A 234 4.59 -11.03 -16.59
N ALA A 235 3.80 -11.38 -17.59
CA ALA A 235 2.41 -10.96 -17.74
C ALA A 235 1.45 -12.14 -17.56
N TRP A 236 0.22 -11.86 -17.13
CA TRP A 236 -0.83 -12.88 -17.07
C TRP A 236 -1.36 -13.20 -18.47
N LYS A 237 -1.59 -12.16 -19.28
CA LYS A 237 -1.97 -12.27 -20.68
C LYS A 237 -1.09 -11.39 -21.55
N ALA A 238 -0.76 -11.88 -22.74
CA ALA A 238 -0.19 -11.06 -23.80
C ALA A 238 -0.79 -11.45 -25.16
N ASP A 239 -0.98 -10.48 -26.06
CA ASP A 239 -1.30 -10.78 -27.46
C ASP A 239 -0.05 -10.75 -28.35
N ALA A 240 -0.19 -11.18 -29.62
CA ALA A 240 0.93 -11.26 -30.56
C ALA A 240 1.49 -9.89 -31.00
N VAL A 241 0.80 -8.77 -30.71
CA VAL A 241 1.31 -7.40 -30.97
C VAL A 241 1.93 -6.77 -29.72
N GLY A 242 1.90 -7.48 -28.59
CA GLY A 242 2.60 -7.15 -27.35
C GLY A 242 1.75 -6.44 -26.29
N ASN A 243 0.44 -6.30 -26.46
CA ASN A 243 -0.39 -5.75 -25.39
C ASN A 243 -0.42 -6.73 -24.21
N CYS A 244 -0.20 -6.25 -22.99
CA CYS A 244 -0.18 -7.09 -21.81
C CYS A 244 -1.25 -6.70 -20.78
N VAL A 245 -1.71 -7.71 -20.05
CA VAL A 245 -2.52 -7.59 -18.83
C VAL A 245 -1.80 -8.30 -17.69
N PHE A 246 -1.71 -7.65 -16.54
CA PHE A 246 -1.15 -8.21 -15.31
C PHE A 246 -2.26 -8.68 -14.39
N ARG A 247 -1.93 -9.60 -13.48
CA ARG A 247 -2.89 -10.16 -12.53
C ARG A 247 -2.51 -9.76 -11.11
N TYR A 248 -3.42 -9.05 -10.44
CA TYR A 248 -3.28 -8.63 -9.05
C TYR A 248 -1.94 -7.95 -8.73
N ALA A 249 -1.17 -8.47 -7.77
CA ALA A 249 0.08 -7.87 -7.31
C ALA A 249 1.28 -8.16 -8.24
N THR A 250 1.10 -8.96 -9.29
CA THR A 250 2.17 -9.16 -10.29
C THR A 250 2.46 -7.89 -11.10
N LYS A 251 1.53 -6.93 -11.11
CA LYS A 251 1.70 -5.64 -11.81
C LYS A 251 2.96 -4.93 -11.30
N ALA A 252 3.08 -4.71 -9.99
CA ALA A 252 4.28 -4.24 -9.29
C ALA A 252 5.27 -3.45 -10.17
N PHE A 253 6.46 -4.01 -10.46
CA PHE A 253 7.49 -3.35 -11.27
C PHE A 253 7.37 -3.61 -12.79
N GLY A 254 6.46 -4.49 -13.23
CA GLY A 254 6.36 -4.94 -14.62
C GLY A 254 6.17 -3.79 -15.63
N PRO A 255 5.06 -3.03 -15.56
CA PRO A 255 4.79 -1.95 -16.50
C PRO A 255 5.87 -0.88 -16.54
N ILE A 256 6.42 -0.49 -15.39
CA ILE A 256 7.41 0.59 -15.32
C ILE A 256 8.77 0.16 -15.86
N MET A 257 9.20 -1.09 -15.63
CA MET A 257 10.46 -1.59 -16.15
C MET A 257 10.42 -1.78 -17.67
N ALA A 258 9.31 -2.28 -18.21
CA ALA A 258 9.11 -2.41 -19.65
C ALA A 258 9.24 -1.07 -20.39
N LYS A 259 8.76 0.03 -19.78
CA LYS A 259 8.85 1.37 -20.36
C LYS A 259 10.26 1.95 -20.32
N ALA A 260 11.12 1.46 -19.44
CA ALA A 260 12.44 2.04 -19.15
C ALA A 260 13.62 1.27 -19.79
N ALA A 261 13.35 0.34 -20.70
CA ALA A 261 14.36 -0.45 -21.38
C ALA A 261 14.37 -0.24 -22.90
N THR A 262 15.53 -0.45 -23.52
CA THR A 262 15.68 -0.43 -24.98
C THR A 262 15.05 -1.66 -25.63
N LEU A 263 15.13 -2.81 -24.96
CA LEU A 263 14.54 -4.08 -25.38
C LEU A 263 13.70 -4.66 -24.24
N THR A 264 12.42 -4.92 -24.47
CA THR A 264 11.53 -5.57 -23.49
C THR A 264 11.11 -6.96 -23.96
N ILE A 265 11.36 -7.96 -23.11
CA ILE A 265 11.00 -9.36 -23.31
C ILE A 265 9.96 -9.75 -22.25
N VAL A 266 8.81 -10.20 -22.72
CA VAL A 266 7.67 -10.61 -21.89
C VAL A 266 7.54 -12.12 -21.93
N GLU A 267 7.55 -12.78 -20.79
CA GLU A 267 6.94 -14.11 -20.66
C GLU A 267 5.47 -13.96 -20.26
N ALA A 268 4.57 -14.70 -20.91
CA ALA A 268 3.14 -14.61 -20.65
C ALA A 268 2.56 -15.97 -20.23
N ASP A 269 1.75 -15.98 -19.16
CA ASP A 269 1.03 -17.19 -18.75
C ASP A 269 0.02 -17.63 -19.81
N ASN A 270 -0.61 -16.65 -20.49
CA ASN A 270 -1.62 -16.88 -21.52
C ASN A 270 -1.33 -15.99 -22.74
N ILE A 271 -0.94 -16.60 -23.85
CA ILE A 271 -0.85 -15.89 -25.13
C ILE A 271 -2.21 -15.97 -25.82
N VAL A 272 -2.81 -14.81 -26.11
CA VAL A 272 -4.18 -14.72 -26.63
C VAL A 272 -4.20 -14.11 -28.04
N PRO A 273 -5.23 -14.41 -28.87
CA PRO A 273 -5.37 -13.78 -30.18
C PRO A 273 -5.48 -12.25 -30.08
N VAL A 274 -4.92 -11.55 -31.06
CA VAL A 274 -5.04 -10.08 -31.18
C VAL A 274 -6.52 -9.68 -31.21
N GLY A 275 -6.88 -8.66 -30.44
CA GLY A 275 -8.28 -8.23 -30.26
C GLY A 275 -9.03 -8.93 -29.12
N SER A 276 -8.45 -9.95 -28.49
CA SER A 276 -9.08 -10.62 -27.33
C SER A 276 -8.94 -9.84 -26.02
N ILE A 277 -7.98 -8.91 -25.95
CA ILE A 277 -7.82 -8.00 -24.83
C ILE A 277 -8.60 -6.72 -25.18
N HIS A 278 -9.61 -6.38 -24.39
CA HIS A 278 -10.32 -5.12 -24.57
C HIS A 278 -9.35 -3.94 -24.41
N PRO A 279 -9.39 -2.90 -25.26
CA PRO A 279 -8.45 -1.78 -25.20
C PRO A 279 -8.35 -1.11 -23.83
N ASP A 280 -9.48 -0.91 -23.14
CA ASP A 280 -9.50 -0.30 -21.79
C ASP A 280 -8.92 -1.19 -20.69
N ASN A 281 -8.65 -2.46 -20.98
CA ASN A 281 -8.07 -3.41 -20.03
C ASN A 281 -6.57 -3.64 -20.28
N VAL A 282 -5.96 -2.93 -21.22
CA VAL A 282 -4.53 -3.03 -21.50
C VAL A 282 -3.73 -2.28 -20.45
N ASP A 283 -3.00 -3.01 -19.61
CA ASP A 283 -2.12 -2.42 -18.59
C ASP A 283 -0.80 -1.89 -19.18
N LEU A 284 -0.27 -2.60 -20.18
CA LEU A 284 0.96 -2.23 -20.88
C LEU A 284 0.72 -2.32 -22.39
N PRO A 285 0.64 -1.16 -23.09
CA PRO A 285 0.49 -1.15 -24.54
C PRO A 285 1.69 -1.78 -25.23
N GLY A 286 1.42 -2.49 -26.32
CA GLY A 286 2.45 -3.25 -27.04
C GLY A 286 3.61 -2.42 -27.57
N ILE A 287 3.49 -1.09 -27.68
CA ILE A 287 4.62 -0.22 -28.07
C ILE A 287 5.85 -0.37 -27.16
N PHE A 288 5.66 -0.76 -25.89
CA PHE A 288 6.74 -0.96 -24.93
C PHE A 288 7.28 -2.40 -24.89
N VAL A 289 6.80 -3.27 -25.77
CA VAL A 289 7.12 -4.69 -25.82
C VAL A 289 7.75 -5.02 -27.17
N ASP A 290 8.88 -5.71 -27.15
CA ASP A 290 9.59 -6.14 -28.35
C ASP A 290 9.44 -7.64 -28.61
N ARG A 291 9.40 -8.45 -27.54
CA ARG A 291 9.37 -9.92 -27.62
C ARG A 291 8.37 -10.50 -26.63
N VAL A 292 7.62 -11.51 -27.05
CA VAL A 292 6.68 -12.27 -26.23
C VAL A 292 7.02 -13.76 -26.34
N VAL A 293 7.09 -14.45 -25.21
CA VAL A 293 7.28 -15.91 -25.13
C VAL A 293 6.27 -16.54 -24.18
N PRO A 294 5.92 -17.83 -24.36
CA PRO A 294 5.13 -18.55 -23.38
C PRO A 294 5.93 -18.74 -22.08
N SER A 295 5.29 -18.53 -20.93
CA SER A 295 5.83 -18.96 -19.65
C SER A 295 5.75 -20.48 -19.54
N THR A 296 6.87 -21.14 -19.21
CA THR A 296 6.94 -22.61 -19.02
C THR A 296 7.27 -23.01 -17.59
N VAL A 297 7.74 -22.07 -16.77
CA VAL A 297 8.04 -22.33 -15.35
C VAL A 297 6.89 -21.88 -14.45
N ALA A 298 6.51 -22.76 -13.52
CA ALA A 298 5.46 -22.53 -12.54
C ALA A 298 5.83 -21.43 -11.53
N LYS A 299 4.82 -20.72 -11.04
CA LYS A 299 4.99 -19.69 -10.01
C LYS A 299 5.28 -20.34 -8.65
N VAL A 300 6.11 -19.70 -7.85
CA VAL A 300 6.52 -20.19 -6.53
C VAL A 300 6.07 -19.22 -5.45
N ILE A 301 5.49 -19.76 -4.38
CA ILE A 301 5.12 -18.99 -3.18
C ILE A 301 6.32 -18.92 -2.23
N GLU A 302 6.70 -17.71 -1.85
CA GLU A 302 7.82 -17.48 -0.95
C GLU A 302 7.50 -17.92 0.49
N ILE A 303 6.39 -17.39 1.02
CA ILE A 303 5.88 -17.68 2.37
C ILE A 303 4.39 -17.99 2.28
N GLU A 304 4.03 -19.24 2.53
CA GLU A 304 2.64 -19.66 2.60
C GLU A 304 2.09 -19.41 4.01
N LYS A 305 0.97 -18.68 4.08
CA LYS A 305 0.22 -18.39 5.29
C LYS A 305 -1.27 -18.54 5.02
N THR A 306 -1.91 -19.37 5.81
CA THR A 306 -3.35 -19.61 5.72
C THR A 306 -4.06 -19.25 7.02
N ARG A 307 -5.35 -18.91 6.90
CA ARG A 307 -6.28 -18.93 8.03
C ARG A 307 -7.00 -20.28 8.06
N SER A 308 -7.29 -20.78 9.26
CA SER A 308 -8.17 -21.93 9.46
C SER A 308 -9.58 -21.60 8.96
N SER A 309 -10.24 -22.55 8.29
CA SER A 309 -11.63 -22.38 7.87
C SER A 309 -12.56 -22.41 9.09
N GLU A 310 -13.76 -21.81 9.00
CA GLU A 310 -14.76 -21.91 10.10
C GLU A 310 -15.18 -23.37 10.39
N ALA A 311 -14.90 -24.30 9.48
CA ALA A 311 -15.12 -25.74 9.64
C ALA A 311 -14.02 -26.46 10.43
N ASP A 312 -12.87 -25.82 10.62
CA ASP A 312 -11.75 -26.38 11.36
C ASP A 312 -11.91 -26.07 12.85
N ASN A 313 -12.56 -26.98 13.58
CA ASN A 313 -12.54 -27.04 15.05
C ASN A 313 -11.14 -27.39 15.56
N VAL A 314 -10.16 -26.52 15.31
CA VAL A 314 -8.78 -26.70 15.77
C VAL A 314 -8.61 -25.96 17.09
N VAL A 315 -8.18 -26.69 18.11
CA VAL A 315 -7.71 -26.14 19.39
C VAL A 315 -6.60 -25.12 19.08
N LYS A 316 -6.86 -23.83 19.33
CA LYS A 316 -5.84 -22.79 19.16
C LYS A 316 -4.62 -23.17 20.00
N PRO A 317 -3.40 -23.21 19.42
CA PRO A 317 -2.18 -23.45 20.18
C PRO A 317 -2.06 -22.48 21.35
N VAL A 318 -1.47 -22.95 22.46
CA VAL A 318 -1.15 -22.09 23.60
C VAL A 318 -0.23 -20.97 23.13
N GLU A 319 -0.69 -19.71 23.20
CA GLU A 319 0.11 -18.54 22.80
C GLU A 319 1.41 -18.49 23.62
N SER A 320 2.56 -18.34 22.96
CA SER A 320 3.82 -18.15 23.68
C SER A 320 3.85 -16.78 24.38
N ALA A 321 4.70 -16.61 25.39
CA ALA A 321 4.88 -15.31 26.05
C ALA A 321 5.21 -14.18 25.06
N GLY A 322 5.97 -14.48 24.00
CA GLY A 322 6.28 -13.54 22.93
C GLY A 322 5.06 -13.20 22.07
N ASP A 323 4.18 -14.17 21.80
CA ASP A 323 2.94 -13.93 21.05
C ASP A 323 1.98 -13.06 21.84
N ILE A 324 1.83 -13.31 23.14
CA ILE A 324 1.03 -12.48 24.05
C ILE A 324 1.52 -11.02 24.03
N GLN A 325 2.83 -10.82 24.09
CA GLN A 325 3.46 -9.49 24.05
C GLN A 325 3.20 -8.79 22.70
N ARG A 326 3.40 -9.48 21.57
CA ARG A 326 3.16 -8.93 20.23
C ARG A 326 1.68 -8.61 20.00
N ASN A 327 0.79 -9.51 20.41
CA ASN A 327 -0.65 -9.32 20.33
C ASN A 327 -1.11 -8.15 21.21
N ARG A 328 -0.50 -7.93 22.38
CA ARG A 328 -0.77 -6.75 23.22
C ARG A 328 -0.47 -5.45 22.46
N ILE A 329 0.71 -5.36 21.85
CA ILE A 329 1.12 -4.18 21.07
C ILE A 329 0.15 -3.98 19.89
N ALA A 330 -0.12 -5.03 19.11
CA ALA A 330 -1.02 -4.96 17.98
C ALA A 330 -2.46 -4.56 18.37
N LYS A 331 -2.99 -5.11 19.47
CA LYS A 331 -4.30 -4.72 20.03
C LYS A 331 -4.35 -3.26 20.43
N ARG A 332 -3.26 -2.70 20.98
CA ARG A 332 -3.21 -1.27 21.29
C ARG A 332 -3.10 -0.44 20.02
N ALA A 333 -2.26 -0.82 19.07
CA ALA A 333 -2.10 -0.13 17.79
C ALA A 333 -3.40 -0.12 16.96
N ALA A 334 -4.24 -1.16 17.04
CA ALA A 334 -5.54 -1.18 16.37
C ALA A 334 -6.48 -0.07 16.82
N LYS A 335 -6.30 0.48 18.04
CA LYS A 335 -7.07 1.63 18.54
C LYS A 335 -6.66 2.95 17.90
N GLU A 336 -5.52 2.98 17.21
CA GLU A 336 -5.11 4.13 16.41
C GLU A 336 -5.89 4.23 15.10
N LEU A 337 -6.53 3.15 14.66
CA LEU A 337 -7.24 3.11 13.40
C LEU A 337 -8.70 3.55 13.58
N LYS A 338 -9.17 4.42 12.69
CA LYS A 338 -10.53 4.96 12.67
C LYS A 338 -11.31 4.45 11.46
N GLN A 339 -12.62 4.66 11.51
CA GLN A 339 -13.51 4.31 10.42
C GLN A 339 -13.09 5.04 9.14
N SER A 340 -12.96 4.27 8.06
CA SER A 340 -12.60 4.71 6.71
C SER A 340 -11.15 5.12 6.52
N ASP A 341 -10.26 4.91 7.50
CA ASP A 341 -8.82 5.18 7.33
C ASP A 341 -8.22 4.33 6.19
N TYR A 342 -7.36 4.97 5.40
CA TYR A 342 -6.40 4.33 4.51
C TYR A 342 -5.09 4.08 5.27
N VAL A 343 -4.73 2.80 5.41
CA VAL A 343 -3.63 2.39 6.29
C VAL A 343 -2.56 1.64 5.52
N ASN A 344 -1.29 1.93 5.81
CA ASN A 344 -0.16 1.13 5.37
C ASN A 344 0.49 0.44 6.58
N LEU A 345 0.88 -0.83 6.41
CA LEU A 345 1.41 -1.67 7.48
C LEU A 345 2.77 -2.25 7.08
N GLY A 346 3.80 -1.91 7.84
CA GLY A 346 5.11 -2.52 7.73
C GLY A 346 5.13 -3.99 8.21
N ALA A 347 6.19 -4.71 7.85
CA ALA A 347 6.35 -6.10 8.28
C ALA A 347 6.43 -6.27 9.82
N GLY A 348 5.99 -7.42 10.32
CA GLY A 348 6.11 -7.81 11.74
C GLY A 348 4.82 -7.58 12.53
N ILE A 349 4.91 -6.86 13.66
CA ILE A 349 3.74 -6.54 14.49
C ILE A 349 2.64 -5.77 13.73
N PRO A 350 2.94 -4.81 12.83
CA PRO A 350 1.89 -4.05 12.15
C PRO A 350 0.94 -4.92 11.31
N ILE A 351 1.40 -6.02 10.70
CA ILE A 351 0.55 -6.95 9.94
C ILE A 351 -0.55 -7.58 10.81
N LEU A 352 -0.36 -7.67 12.12
CA LEU A 352 -1.35 -8.23 13.05
C LEU A 352 -2.46 -7.23 13.40
N VAL A 353 -2.24 -5.92 13.17
CA VAL A 353 -3.13 -4.85 13.62
C VAL A 353 -4.56 -4.96 13.07
N PRO A 354 -4.79 -5.25 11.77
CA PRO A 354 -6.13 -5.37 11.21
C PRO A 354 -7.00 -6.40 11.94
N SER A 355 -6.41 -7.51 12.40
CA SER A 355 -7.12 -8.58 13.12
C SER A 355 -7.63 -8.17 14.51
N PHE A 356 -7.21 -7.01 15.02
CA PHE A 356 -7.65 -6.47 16.31
C PHE A 356 -8.44 -5.16 16.20
N VAL A 357 -8.74 -4.72 14.97
CA VAL A 357 -9.62 -3.57 14.75
C VAL A 357 -10.98 -3.85 15.36
N LYS A 358 -11.54 -2.85 16.05
CA LYS A 358 -12.82 -2.97 16.73
C LYS A 358 -13.92 -3.33 15.72
N GLU A 359 -14.82 -4.20 16.13
CA GLU A 359 -16.03 -4.49 15.36
C GLU A 359 -16.78 -3.19 14.98
N GLY A 360 -17.20 -3.11 13.71
CA GLY A 360 -17.84 -1.93 13.13
C GLY A 360 -16.87 -0.89 12.57
N VAL A 361 -15.57 -0.95 12.87
CA VAL A 361 -14.55 -0.09 12.25
C VAL A 361 -13.98 -0.80 11.03
N LYS A 362 -14.11 -0.17 9.86
CA LYS A 362 -13.57 -0.65 8.59
C LYS A 362 -12.47 0.27 8.12
N VAL A 363 -11.35 -0.30 7.70
CA VAL A 363 -10.18 0.40 7.14
C VAL A 363 -9.80 -0.20 5.81
N TRP A 364 -9.19 0.61 4.95
CA TRP A 364 -8.59 0.16 3.70
C TRP A 364 -7.11 -0.09 3.91
N VAL A 365 -6.69 -1.36 3.84
CA VAL A 365 -5.28 -1.72 3.97
C VAL A 365 -4.60 -1.64 2.61
N GLN A 366 -3.63 -0.74 2.49
CA GLN A 366 -2.75 -0.60 1.35
C GLN A 366 -1.49 -1.46 1.56
N SER A 367 -1.08 -2.18 0.52
CA SER A 367 0.16 -2.94 0.46
C SER A 367 1.07 -2.34 -0.61
N GLU A 368 2.32 -2.06 -0.24
CA GLU A 368 3.28 -1.30 -1.04
C GLU A 368 3.63 -1.95 -2.40
N ASN A 369 3.36 -3.25 -2.56
CA ASN A 369 3.54 -3.99 -3.81
C ASN A 369 2.40 -3.82 -4.82
N GLY A 370 1.37 -3.02 -4.53
CA GLY A 370 0.37 -2.66 -5.52
C GLY A 370 -1.05 -3.14 -5.21
N ILE A 371 -1.43 -3.22 -3.93
CA ILE A 371 -2.79 -3.62 -3.51
C ILE A 371 -3.39 -2.51 -2.64
N LEU A 372 -4.64 -2.14 -2.89
CA LEU A 372 -5.49 -1.39 -1.95
C LEU A 372 -6.72 -2.24 -1.63
N GLY A 373 -7.01 -2.44 -0.35
CA GLY A 373 -8.06 -3.39 0.08
C GLY A 373 -7.55 -4.81 0.29
N MET A 374 -6.33 -4.94 0.82
CA MET A 374 -5.76 -6.24 1.22
C MET A 374 -6.62 -6.86 2.34
N GLY A 375 -6.99 -8.12 2.14
CA GLY A 375 -7.77 -8.91 3.08
C GLY A 375 -6.91 -9.70 4.09
N PRO A 376 -7.54 -10.59 4.88
CA PRO A 376 -6.82 -11.50 5.76
C PRO A 376 -5.98 -12.52 4.96
N TYR A 377 -5.26 -13.39 5.66
CA TYR A 377 -4.66 -14.58 5.05
C TYR A 377 -5.74 -15.43 4.36
N PRO A 378 -5.45 -16.05 3.20
CA PRO A 378 -6.39 -16.89 2.47
C PRO A 378 -6.67 -18.21 3.22
N THR A 379 -7.79 -18.87 2.93
CA THR A 379 -7.92 -20.32 3.18
C THR A 379 -7.04 -21.10 2.20
N THR A 380 -6.87 -22.40 2.40
CA THR A 380 -6.07 -23.27 1.51
C THR A 380 -6.56 -23.21 0.05
N GLU A 381 -7.86 -23.08 -0.15
CA GLU A 381 -8.51 -23.01 -1.47
C GLU A 381 -8.39 -21.61 -2.11
N GLU A 382 -8.17 -20.57 -1.30
CA GLU A 382 -8.01 -19.18 -1.71
C GLU A 382 -6.54 -18.82 -2.04
N ILE A 383 -5.59 -19.74 -1.84
CA ILE A 383 -4.16 -19.48 -2.09
C ILE A 383 -3.93 -19.13 -3.57
N ASP A 384 -3.33 -17.97 -3.82
CA ASP A 384 -2.91 -17.54 -5.14
C ASP A 384 -1.50 -16.92 -5.09
N PRO A 385 -0.52 -17.42 -5.86
CA PRO A 385 0.84 -16.85 -5.89
C PRO A 385 0.90 -15.41 -6.42
N ASP A 386 -0.15 -14.94 -7.10
CA ASP A 386 -0.24 -13.57 -7.61
C ASP A 386 -0.76 -12.58 -6.55
N ILE A 387 -1.16 -13.05 -5.36
CA ILE A 387 -1.70 -12.23 -4.27
C ILE A 387 -0.85 -12.41 -3.01
N VAL A 388 0.13 -11.52 -2.83
CA VAL A 388 1.01 -11.49 -1.65
C VAL A 388 0.99 -10.12 -0.99
N ASN A 389 1.26 -10.08 0.32
CA ASN A 389 1.46 -8.84 1.05
C ASN A 389 2.91 -8.32 0.92
N ALA A 390 3.18 -7.14 1.48
CA ALA A 390 4.53 -6.55 1.54
C ALA A 390 5.59 -7.49 2.15
N GLY A 391 5.18 -8.34 3.10
CA GLY A 391 6.00 -9.36 3.76
C GLY A 391 6.25 -10.63 2.95
N LYS A 392 5.76 -10.72 1.70
CA LYS A 392 5.85 -11.89 0.80
C LYS A 392 5.03 -13.10 1.28
N GLU A 393 4.06 -12.87 2.14
CA GLU A 393 3.11 -13.87 2.61
C GLU A 393 1.88 -13.87 1.71
N THR A 394 1.28 -15.04 1.48
CA THR A 394 0.00 -15.18 0.77
C THR A 394 -1.08 -14.32 1.43
N ALA A 395 -1.87 -13.62 0.62
CA ALA A 395 -2.92 -12.72 1.08
C ALA A 395 -4.21 -12.93 0.26
N SER A 396 -5.31 -12.35 0.73
CA SER A 396 -6.57 -12.27 -0.01
C SER A 396 -6.89 -10.81 -0.39
N LEU A 397 -7.93 -10.62 -1.19
CA LEU A 397 -8.46 -9.30 -1.56
C LEU A 397 -9.88 -9.15 -1.04
N LEU A 398 -10.20 -7.98 -0.50
CA LEU A 398 -11.56 -7.66 -0.08
C LEU A 398 -12.41 -7.20 -1.28
N PRO A 399 -13.75 -7.33 -1.22
CA PRO A 399 -14.64 -6.69 -2.18
C PRO A 399 -14.37 -5.18 -2.26
N GLY A 400 -14.18 -4.67 -3.48
CA GLY A 400 -13.80 -3.27 -3.72
C GLY A 400 -12.29 -3.00 -3.74
N ALA A 401 -11.45 -4.04 -3.61
CA ALA A 401 -10.01 -3.90 -3.76
C ALA A 401 -9.60 -3.47 -5.18
N SER A 402 -8.45 -2.81 -5.28
CA SER A 402 -7.82 -2.42 -6.54
C SER A 402 -6.33 -2.77 -6.56
N THR A 403 -5.77 -2.97 -7.76
CA THR A 403 -4.34 -3.23 -7.94
C THR A 403 -3.69 -2.34 -8.99
N PHE A 404 -2.44 -1.97 -8.72
CA PHE A 404 -1.70 -0.93 -9.44
C PHE A 404 -0.19 -1.24 -9.47
N ASP A 405 0.57 -0.49 -10.27
CA ASP A 405 2.02 -0.66 -10.34
C ASP A 405 2.73 0.03 -9.15
N SER A 406 4.02 -0.26 -8.99
CA SER A 406 4.82 0.26 -7.88
C SER A 406 4.97 1.78 -7.93
N SER A 407 4.94 2.42 -9.10
CA SER A 407 5.04 3.89 -9.16
C SER A 407 3.78 4.55 -8.61
N GLU A 408 2.60 4.04 -8.95
CA GLU A 408 1.33 4.50 -8.40
C GLU A 408 1.23 4.23 -6.90
N SER A 409 1.65 3.02 -6.48
CA SER A 409 1.70 2.62 -5.06
C SER A 409 2.45 3.63 -4.20
N PHE A 410 3.68 3.98 -4.61
CA PHE A 410 4.49 4.93 -3.87
C PHE A 410 4.15 6.39 -4.16
N GLY A 411 3.46 6.69 -5.26
CA GLY A 411 2.81 7.97 -5.48
C GLY A 411 1.77 8.26 -4.40
N MET A 412 0.90 7.28 -4.09
CA MET A 412 -0.07 7.39 -3.00
C MET A 412 0.62 7.57 -1.63
N ILE A 413 1.66 6.78 -1.36
CA ILE A 413 2.39 6.84 -0.08
C ILE A 413 3.09 8.19 0.10
N ARG A 414 3.95 8.59 -0.86
CA ARG A 414 4.71 9.84 -0.78
C ARG A 414 3.83 11.08 -0.88
N GLY A 415 2.71 10.99 -1.60
CA GLY A 415 1.73 12.07 -1.71
C GLY A 415 1.00 12.38 -0.39
N GLY A 416 1.10 11.49 0.59
CA GLY A 416 0.43 11.61 1.88
C GLY A 416 -1.06 11.28 1.78
N HIS A 417 -1.42 10.31 0.93
CA HIS A 417 -2.80 9.84 0.77
C HIS A 417 -3.18 8.75 1.79
N MET A 418 -2.21 8.28 2.59
CA MET A 418 -2.45 7.37 3.69
C MET A 418 -2.75 8.17 4.95
N ASP A 419 -3.78 7.79 5.70
CA ASP A 419 -4.10 8.43 6.98
C ASP A 419 -3.12 7.98 8.07
N VAL A 420 -2.77 6.68 8.07
CA VAL A 420 -1.91 6.07 9.09
C VAL A 420 -0.92 5.11 8.45
N SER A 421 0.36 5.24 8.82
CA SER A 421 1.39 4.24 8.53
C SER A 421 1.91 3.65 9.83
N ILE A 422 1.87 2.32 9.96
CA ILE A 422 2.34 1.61 11.17
C ILE A 422 3.59 0.80 10.83
N LEU A 423 4.69 1.04 11.53
CA LEU A 423 5.98 0.37 11.27
C LEU A 423 6.62 -0.21 12.54
N GLY A 424 7.48 -1.20 12.35
CA GLY A 424 8.44 -1.63 13.37
C GLY A 424 9.65 -0.70 13.47
N ALA A 425 10.32 -0.72 14.62
CA ALA A 425 11.55 0.03 14.85
C ALA A 425 12.64 -0.83 15.51
N LEU A 426 13.90 -0.50 15.22
CA LEU A 426 15.06 -0.93 16.01
C LEU A 426 15.38 0.12 17.08
N GLN A 427 15.30 1.40 16.73
CA GLN A 427 15.35 2.53 17.66
C GLN A 427 14.36 3.62 17.23
N VAL A 428 13.89 4.40 18.20
CA VAL A 428 13.16 5.65 17.97
C VAL A 428 13.71 6.73 18.89
N SER A 429 14.00 7.91 18.35
CA SER A 429 14.54 9.03 19.13
C SER A 429 13.44 9.84 19.84
N ALA A 430 13.83 10.67 20.81
CA ALA A 430 12.93 11.62 21.47
C ALA A 430 12.32 12.66 20.52
N ASN A 431 12.96 12.92 19.38
CA ASN A 431 12.48 13.86 18.36
C ASN A 431 11.65 13.18 17.26
N GLY A 432 11.46 11.86 17.35
CA GLY A 432 10.69 11.09 16.38
C GLY A 432 11.50 10.62 15.19
N ASP A 433 12.83 10.51 15.31
CA ASP A 433 13.64 9.81 14.31
C ASP A 433 13.38 8.30 14.40
N LEU A 434 13.30 7.65 13.25
CA LEU A 434 13.10 6.21 13.13
C LEU A 434 14.36 5.56 12.57
N ALA A 435 14.84 4.48 13.20
CA ALA A 435 15.84 3.59 12.64
C ALA A 435 15.32 2.14 12.63
N ASN A 436 15.21 1.51 11.45
CA ASN A 436 14.63 0.16 11.36
C ASN A 436 15.19 -0.78 10.28
N TYR A 437 16.16 -0.36 9.45
CA TYR A 437 16.55 -1.15 8.27
C TYR A 437 17.91 -1.87 8.37
N THR A 438 18.81 -1.42 9.24
CA THR A 438 20.14 -2.03 9.35
C THR A 438 20.73 -1.88 10.74
N ILE A 439 21.54 -2.87 11.12
CA ILE A 439 22.46 -2.79 12.24
C ILE A 439 23.86 -2.95 11.65
N PRO A 440 24.69 -1.89 11.63
CA PRO A 440 26.05 -1.97 11.11
C PRO A 440 26.83 -3.16 11.69
N GLY A 441 27.45 -3.96 10.82
CA GLY A 441 28.23 -5.14 11.20
C GLY A 441 27.44 -6.39 11.60
N LYS A 442 26.09 -6.33 11.67
CA LYS A 442 25.24 -7.50 12.01
C LYS A 442 24.20 -7.85 10.96
N ALA A 443 23.49 -6.85 10.41
CA ALA A 443 22.37 -7.10 9.51
C ALA A 443 22.25 -6.01 8.44
N PHE A 444 22.34 -6.41 7.17
CA PHE A 444 22.22 -5.52 6.02
C PHE A 444 21.15 -6.06 5.06
N LYS A 445 19.88 -5.73 5.31
CA LYS A 445 18.75 -6.24 4.51
C LYS A 445 18.19 -5.24 3.50
N GLY A 446 18.53 -3.96 3.63
CA GLY A 446 17.95 -2.89 2.83
C GLY A 446 16.73 -2.25 3.49
N MET A 447 16.34 -1.07 3.01
CA MET A 447 15.24 -0.28 3.57
C MET A 447 13.86 -0.68 3.06
N GLY A 448 13.76 -1.37 1.92
CA GLY A 448 12.47 -1.64 1.27
C GLY A 448 11.66 -0.35 1.08
N GLY A 449 10.35 -0.42 1.35
CA GLY A 449 9.48 0.77 1.34
C GLY A 449 9.58 1.68 2.57
N ALA A 450 10.29 1.29 3.63
CA ALA A 450 10.17 1.95 4.94
C ALA A 450 10.50 3.45 4.93
N MET A 451 11.50 3.87 4.12
CA MET A 451 11.85 5.29 3.99
C MET A 451 10.74 6.10 3.28
N ASP A 452 10.04 5.51 2.32
CA ASP A 452 8.93 6.17 1.61
C ASP A 452 7.68 6.25 2.51
N LEU A 453 7.39 5.20 3.27
CA LEU A 453 6.25 5.14 4.21
C LEU A 453 6.28 6.27 5.24
N VAL A 454 7.48 6.66 5.69
CA VAL A 454 7.67 7.75 6.65
C VAL A 454 8.04 9.09 6.00
N SER A 455 8.01 9.14 4.67
CA SER A 455 8.43 10.31 3.90
C SER A 455 7.35 11.38 3.76
N ASN A 456 6.16 11.25 4.35
CA ASN A 456 5.21 12.37 4.40
C ASN A 456 4.49 12.46 5.74
N PRO A 457 5.26 12.71 6.82
CA PRO A 457 4.71 12.66 8.16
C PRO A 457 3.75 13.84 8.46
N ASP A 458 3.73 14.87 7.62
CA ASP A 458 2.84 16.04 7.79
C ASP A 458 1.40 15.75 7.38
N LYS A 459 1.19 14.75 6.51
CA LYS A 459 -0.14 14.29 6.07
C LYS A 459 -0.46 12.90 6.56
N THR A 460 0.55 12.02 6.62
CA THR A 460 0.42 10.65 7.08
C THR A 460 0.87 10.55 8.53
N ARG A 461 0.01 10.04 9.41
CA ARG A 461 0.40 9.82 10.80
C ARG A 461 1.27 8.55 10.93
N ILE A 462 2.47 8.70 11.49
CA ILE A 462 3.44 7.61 11.62
C ILE A 462 3.43 7.03 13.03
N VAL A 463 2.96 5.80 13.15
CA VAL A 463 2.87 5.05 14.41
C VAL A 463 3.93 3.96 14.43
N VAL A 464 4.78 3.93 15.46
CA VAL A 464 5.74 2.86 15.67
C VAL A 464 5.15 1.83 16.64
N THR A 465 5.27 0.56 16.27
CA THR A 465 4.99 -0.60 17.14
C THR A 465 6.27 -1.40 17.38
N THR A 466 6.70 -1.51 18.62
CA THR A 466 7.96 -2.21 18.95
C THR A 466 7.94 -2.77 20.36
N THR A 467 8.73 -3.81 20.65
CA THR A 467 9.11 -4.08 22.05
C THR A 467 9.87 -2.87 22.62
N HIS A 468 9.73 -2.63 23.92
CA HIS A 468 10.32 -1.45 24.56
C HIS A 468 11.85 -1.54 24.67
N VAL A 469 12.36 -2.75 24.92
CA VAL A 469 13.80 -3.06 24.97
C VAL A 469 14.16 -4.10 23.90
N ALA A 470 15.45 -4.13 23.54
CA ALA A 470 16.02 -5.19 22.73
C ALA A 470 16.20 -6.48 23.56
N LYS A 471 16.59 -7.57 22.88
CA LYS A 471 16.78 -8.89 23.54
C LYS A 471 17.88 -8.89 24.60
N ASP A 472 18.87 -8.00 24.46
CA ASP A 472 19.95 -7.80 25.42
C ASP A 472 19.58 -6.83 26.55
N GLY A 473 18.33 -6.35 26.58
CA GLY A 473 17.83 -5.41 27.57
C GLY A 473 18.11 -3.94 27.26
N SER A 474 18.85 -3.63 26.19
CA SER A 474 19.13 -2.23 25.82
C SER A 474 17.84 -1.47 25.44
N PRO A 475 17.69 -0.19 25.84
CA PRO A 475 16.57 0.64 25.44
C PRO A 475 16.46 0.80 23.93
N LYS A 476 15.23 0.74 23.40
CA LYS A 476 14.96 1.09 22.00
C LYS A 476 14.41 2.49 21.83
N ILE A 477 13.95 3.09 22.93
CA ILE A 477 13.46 4.48 22.98
C ILE A 477 14.60 5.32 23.56
N VAL A 478 15.27 6.04 22.68
CA VAL A 478 16.59 6.66 22.92
C VAL A 478 16.54 8.16 22.77
N GLN A 479 17.48 8.89 23.36
CA GLN A 479 17.48 10.35 23.20
C GLN A 479 17.78 10.72 21.74
N GLU A 480 18.78 10.05 21.14
CA GLU A 480 19.16 10.15 19.74
C GLU A 480 19.43 8.74 19.19
N CYS A 481 19.06 8.47 17.93
CA CYS A 481 19.36 7.17 17.34
C CYS A 481 20.85 7.04 17.06
N SER A 482 21.45 5.95 17.54
CA SER A 482 22.81 5.55 17.16
C SER A 482 22.84 4.68 15.90
N LEU A 483 21.71 4.05 15.57
CA LEU A 483 21.53 3.29 14.34
C LEU A 483 21.20 4.21 13.15
N PRO A 484 21.56 3.80 11.91
CA PRO A 484 21.22 4.56 10.72
C PRO A 484 19.72 4.85 10.57
N LEU A 485 19.39 6.11 10.34
CA LEU A 485 18.01 6.57 10.22
C LEU A 485 17.34 6.03 8.96
N THR A 486 16.09 5.62 9.13
CA THR A 486 15.08 5.41 8.10
C THR A 486 14.38 6.73 7.75
N GLY A 487 14.09 7.56 8.74
CA GLY A 487 13.53 8.89 8.54
C GLY A 487 13.72 9.75 9.77
N ALA A 488 13.98 11.05 9.56
CA ALA A 488 14.16 12.01 10.64
C ALA A 488 12.82 12.70 10.98
N ASN A 489 12.59 12.98 12.26
CA ASN A 489 11.43 13.72 12.79
C ASN A 489 10.07 13.29 12.19
N CYS A 490 9.87 11.98 12.02
CA CYS A 490 8.71 11.44 11.29
C CYS A 490 7.69 10.75 12.20
N VAL A 491 8.11 10.16 13.31
CA VAL A 491 7.24 9.40 14.22
C VAL A 491 6.38 10.34 15.06
N SER A 492 5.07 10.10 15.13
CA SER A 492 4.15 10.85 16.01
C SER A 492 3.75 10.06 17.25
N THR A 493 3.76 8.73 17.19
CA THR A 493 3.29 7.87 18.28
C THR A 493 4.15 6.62 18.38
N ILE A 494 4.53 6.25 19.61
CA ILE A 494 5.31 5.04 19.89
C ILE A 494 4.47 4.15 20.81
N ILE A 495 4.20 2.92 20.38
CA ILE A 495 3.45 1.92 21.12
C ILE A 495 4.37 0.75 21.43
N THR A 496 4.54 0.46 22.71
CA THR A 496 5.31 -0.69 23.18
C THR A 496 4.47 -1.66 24.00
N ASP A 497 5.10 -2.74 24.43
CA ASP A 497 4.51 -3.70 25.36
C ASP A 497 4.31 -3.14 26.78
N LEU A 498 4.97 -2.01 27.08
CA LEU A 498 4.98 -1.37 28.40
C LEU A 498 4.17 -0.06 28.43
N CYS A 499 4.17 0.74 27.37
CA CYS A 499 3.58 2.08 27.39
C CYS A 499 3.25 2.64 25.99
N VAL A 500 2.64 3.84 25.99
CA VAL A 500 2.44 4.66 24.79
C VAL A 500 3.03 6.05 25.01
N PHE A 501 3.91 6.46 24.09
CA PHE A 501 4.41 7.83 24.00
C PHE A 501 3.79 8.57 22.81
N GLN A 502 3.48 9.84 23.01
CA GLN A 502 3.30 10.80 21.93
C GLN A 502 4.60 11.56 21.74
N VAL A 503 4.91 11.87 20.48
CA VAL A 503 6.12 12.60 20.09
C VAL A 503 5.73 14.00 19.64
N ASP A 504 6.31 15.04 20.25
CA ASP A 504 6.24 16.39 19.71
C ASP A 504 7.27 16.52 18.59
N ARG A 505 6.83 16.36 17.34
CA ARG A 505 7.71 16.48 16.17
C ARG A 505 8.18 17.91 15.89
N ALA A 506 7.51 18.92 16.44
CA ALA A 506 7.86 20.32 16.19
C ALA A 506 8.97 20.78 17.14
N ASN A 507 8.86 20.45 18.43
CA ASN A 507 9.80 20.90 19.46
C ASN A 507 10.75 19.79 19.93
N GLY A 508 10.49 18.55 19.56
CA GLY A 508 11.13 17.39 20.14
C GLY A 508 10.56 17.04 21.52
N GLY A 509 10.77 15.79 21.92
CA GLY A 509 10.39 15.31 23.24
C GLY A 509 9.22 14.32 23.22
N LEU A 510 9.17 13.53 24.30
CA LEU A 510 8.18 12.49 24.49
C LEU A 510 7.21 12.86 25.60
N THR A 511 5.95 12.47 25.43
CA THR A 511 4.94 12.51 26.49
C THR A 511 4.38 11.12 26.71
N LEU A 512 4.58 10.58 27.91
CA LEU A 512 3.99 9.33 28.37
C LEU A 512 2.48 9.53 28.56
N THR A 513 1.68 8.77 27.81
CA THR A 513 0.22 8.93 27.79
C THR A 513 -0.55 7.73 28.32
N GLU A 514 0.03 6.52 28.24
CA GLU A 514 -0.56 5.28 28.74
C GLU A 514 0.51 4.32 29.27
N LEU A 515 0.16 3.56 30.32
CA LEU A 515 0.93 2.42 30.81
C LEU A 515 0.15 1.12 30.57
N ALA A 516 0.89 0.04 30.32
CA ALA A 516 0.36 -1.32 30.35
C ALA A 516 -0.07 -1.72 31.78
N PRO A 517 -0.98 -2.71 31.93
CA PRO A 517 -1.35 -3.26 33.25
C PRO A 517 -0.12 -3.74 34.03
N GLY A 518 -0.07 -3.41 35.32
CA GLY A 518 1.04 -3.79 36.21
C GLY A 518 2.40 -3.11 35.95
N VAL A 519 2.50 -2.17 35.01
CA VAL A 519 3.73 -1.38 34.77
C VAL A 519 3.64 -0.06 35.52
N ASP A 520 4.70 0.30 36.24
CA ASP A 520 4.85 1.59 36.92
C ASP A 520 5.77 2.55 36.16
N ILE A 521 5.82 3.81 36.61
CA ILE A 521 6.61 4.87 35.97
C ILE A 521 8.11 4.59 36.13
N GLU A 522 8.54 4.11 37.30
CA GLU A 522 9.97 3.83 37.59
C GLU A 522 10.54 2.77 36.65
N GLU A 523 9.75 1.75 36.29
CA GLU A 523 10.13 0.76 35.28
C GLU A 523 10.32 1.39 33.90
N ILE A 524 9.45 2.31 33.49
CA ILE A 524 9.60 3.02 32.21
C ILE A 524 10.85 3.89 32.23
N GLU A 525 11.08 4.64 33.30
CA GLU A 525 12.28 5.49 33.46
C GLU A 525 13.56 4.66 33.40
N ARG A 526 13.58 3.47 34.01
CA ARG A 526 14.74 2.56 33.95
C ARG A 526 14.98 1.94 32.58
N LYS A 527 13.92 1.76 31.77
CA LYS A 527 13.97 1.07 30.46
C LYS A 527 13.95 2.01 29.25
N THR A 528 13.80 3.31 29.48
CA THR A 528 13.79 4.37 28.46
C THR A 528 15.03 5.23 28.63
N GLU A 529 15.81 5.42 27.57
CA GLU A 529 16.96 6.34 27.62
C GLU A 529 16.54 7.79 27.33
N ALA A 530 15.54 7.98 26.46
CA ALA A 530 14.97 9.28 26.15
C ALA A 530 14.35 9.96 27.38
N ARG A 531 14.54 11.28 27.51
CA ARG A 531 13.76 12.06 28.48
C ARG A 531 12.31 12.18 28.03
N PHE A 532 11.39 12.08 28.98
CA PHE A 532 9.96 12.22 28.70
C PHE A 532 9.23 12.98 29.80
N SER A 533 8.12 13.60 29.41
CA SER A 533 7.13 14.19 30.30
C SER A 533 5.98 13.21 30.54
N ILE A 534 5.19 13.43 31.58
CA ILE A 534 4.01 12.62 31.89
C ILE A 534 2.78 13.49 31.66
N ALA A 535 1.79 12.99 30.90
CA ALA A 535 0.58 13.75 30.62
C ALA A 535 -0.19 14.10 31.91
N GLU A 536 -0.39 15.40 32.18
CA GLU A 536 -1.00 15.91 33.43
C GLU A 536 -2.44 15.44 33.66
N ALA A 537 -3.20 15.17 32.58
CA ALA A 537 -4.64 14.89 32.65
C ALA A 537 -5.02 13.46 33.07
N LYS A 538 -4.05 12.62 33.49
CA LYS A 538 -4.31 11.28 34.04
C LYS A 538 -3.41 10.95 35.21
N ARG A 539 -3.23 11.89 36.16
CA ARG A 539 -2.78 11.51 37.50
C ARG A 539 -3.67 10.35 37.97
N TYR A 540 -3.03 9.23 38.23
CA TYR A 540 -3.61 8.02 38.75
C TYR A 540 -4.64 8.38 39.84
N SER A 541 -5.84 7.79 39.75
CA SER A 541 -6.77 7.90 40.88
C SER A 541 -6.10 7.26 42.09
N ALA A 542 -6.47 7.70 43.29
CA ALA A 542 -5.96 7.24 44.60
C ALA A 542 -6.03 5.71 44.85
N THR A 543 -6.48 4.92 43.88
CA THR A 543 -6.66 3.47 43.91
C THR A 543 -5.50 2.68 43.26
N GLY A 544 -4.47 3.34 42.72
CA GLY A 544 -3.25 2.66 42.21
C GLY A 544 -3.42 1.82 40.93
N LYS A 545 -4.55 1.91 40.22
CA LYS A 545 -4.80 1.17 38.97
C LYS A 545 -4.53 2.00 37.72
N CYS A 546 -3.88 1.42 36.72
CA CYS A 546 -3.58 2.12 35.47
C CYS A 546 -4.82 2.28 34.58
N GLN A 547 -4.78 3.19 33.61
CA GLN A 547 -5.94 3.43 32.73
C GLN A 547 -6.34 2.18 31.93
N TRP A 548 -5.37 1.35 31.55
CA TRP A 548 -5.64 0.10 30.86
C TRP A 548 -6.41 -0.87 31.74
N GLU A 549 -6.00 -1.08 32.99
CA GLU A 549 -6.71 -1.93 33.96
C GLU A 549 -8.15 -1.47 34.17
N ARG A 550 -8.39 -0.14 34.25
CA ARG A 550 -9.75 0.40 34.35
C ARG A 550 -10.58 0.14 33.10
N ASN A 551 -9.98 0.26 31.92
CA ASN A 551 -10.65 -0.01 30.65
C ASN A 551 -10.95 -1.51 30.50
N GLU A 552 -10.05 -2.37 30.96
CA GLU A 552 -10.22 -3.82 30.93
C GLU A 552 -11.24 -4.29 31.96
N GLU A 553 -11.29 -3.69 33.15
CA GLU A 553 -12.36 -3.91 34.14
C GLU A 553 -13.71 -3.44 33.61
N ARG A 554 -13.81 -2.25 33.01
CA ARG A 554 -15.05 -1.78 32.36
C ARG A 554 -15.49 -2.69 31.22
N ALA A 555 -14.55 -3.22 30.44
CA ALA A 555 -14.83 -4.18 29.38
C ALA A 555 -15.30 -5.53 29.95
N LYS A 556 -14.63 -6.05 30.98
CA LYS A 556 -15.02 -7.26 31.71
C LYS A 556 -16.40 -7.11 32.36
N GLU A 557 -16.69 -5.96 32.96
CA GLU A 557 -18.01 -5.63 33.52
C GLU A 557 -19.08 -5.49 32.45
N SER A 558 -18.78 -4.85 31.31
CA SER A 558 -19.73 -4.74 30.19
C SER A 558 -20.05 -6.13 29.63
N MET A 559 -19.04 -6.96 29.38
CA MET A 559 -19.26 -8.35 28.94
C MET A 559 -20.00 -9.20 29.98
N LYS A 560 -19.76 -8.97 31.28
CA LYS A 560 -20.49 -9.65 32.36
C LYS A 560 -21.96 -9.22 32.39
N LYS A 561 -22.24 -7.93 32.18
CA LYS A 561 -23.60 -7.38 32.06
C LYS A 561 -24.31 -7.92 30.81
N GLU A 562 -23.60 -8.03 29.70
CA GLU A 562 -24.12 -8.52 28.42
C GLU A 562 -24.43 -10.02 28.49
N ARG A 563 -23.51 -10.84 29.03
CA ARG A 563 -23.77 -12.27 29.33
C ARG A 563 -24.89 -12.46 30.35
N ALA A 564 -25.02 -11.57 31.34
CA ALA A 564 -26.13 -11.61 32.28
C ALA A 564 -27.46 -11.26 31.59
N LYS A 565 -27.46 -10.31 30.64
CA LYS A 565 -28.61 -9.92 29.82
C LYS A 565 -29.03 -11.07 28.91
N GLU A 566 -28.09 -11.75 28.24
CA GLU A 566 -28.37 -12.95 27.43
C GLU A 566 -28.92 -14.12 28.26
N LYS A 567 -28.34 -14.36 29.45
CA LYS A 567 -28.87 -15.39 30.37
C LYS A 567 -30.26 -15.04 30.89
N TRP A 568 -30.53 -13.76 31.13
CA TRP A 568 -31.85 -13.30 31.56
C TRP A 568 -32.88 -13.45 30.43
N VAL A 569 -32.56 -13.03 29.20
CA VAL A 569 -33.42 -13.22 28.01
C VAL A 569 -33.73 -14.70 27.76
N LYS A 570 -32.73 -15.59 27.87
CA LYS A 570 -32.95 -17.04 27.74
C LYS A 570 -33.80 -17.63 28.88
N LYS A 571 -33.73 -17.06 30.08
CA LYS A 571 -34.48 -17.52 31.26
C LYS A 571 -35.93 -17.03 31.25
N GLU A 572 -36.17 -15.82 30.77
CA GLU A 572 -37.53 -15.27 30.59
C GLU A 572 -38.21 -15.91 29.38
N GLY A 573 -37.48 -16.13 28.27
CA GLY A 573 -38.00 -16.88 27.11
C GLY A 573 -38.36 -18.34 27.42
N ALA A 574 -37.72 -18.95 28.43
CA ALA A 574 -38.04 -20.30 28.90
C ALA A 574 -39.18 -20.36 29.94
N LYS A 575 -39.70 -19.21 30.40
CA LYS A 575 -40.82 -19.14 31.36
C LYS A 575 -42.16 -18.75 30.72
N GLY A 576 -42.18 -18.53 29.40
CA GLY A 576 -43.36 -18.14 28.64
C GLY A 576 -44.14 -19.31 28.03
N GLU A 577 -44.41 -20.37 28.78
CA GLU A 577 -45.44 -21.37 28.43
C GLU A 577 -46.34 -21.59 29.65
N GLY A 578 -47.31 -20.69 29.84
CA GLY A 578 -48.31 -20.85 30.89
C GLY A 578 -49.17 -19.62 31.16
N ALA A 579 -50.41 -19.67 30.66
CA ALA A 579 -51.58 -18.92 31.12
C ALA A 579 -51.72 -17.42 30.75
N ASN A 580 -52.26 -17.20 29.56
CA ASN A 580 -53.41 -16.33 29.24
C ASN A 580 -53.84 -15.25 30.28
N ARG A 581 -53.05 -14.17 30.42
CA ARG A 581 -53.51 -12.83 30.90
C ARG A 581 -52.45 -11.71 30.79
N GLU A 582 -51.65 -11.64 29.72
CA GLU A 582 -50.64 -10.56 29.56
C GLU A 582 -50.56 -9.88 28.18
N GLY A 583 -51.50 -10.13 27.26
CA GLY A 583 -51.52 -9.44 25.96
C GLY A 583 -51.72 -7.91 26.03
N ALA A 584 -52.27 -7.38 27.13
CA ALA A 584 -52.50 -5.94 27.31
C ALA A 584 -51.30 -5.17 27.91
N LYS A 585 -50.27 -5.88 28.38
CA LYS A 585 -49.09 -5.29 29.04
C LYS A 585 -47.93 -5.13 28.05
N GLU A 586 -47.81 -6.07 27.10
CA GLU A 586 -46.82 -6.05 26.03
C GLU A 586 -47.06 -4.88 25.05
N GLU A 587 -48.33 -4.62 24.70
CA GLU A 587 -48.70 -3.49 23.83
C GLU A 587 -48.39 -2.13 24.48
N ARG A 588 -48.54 -2.00 25.82
CA ARG A 588 -48.20 -0.79 26.57
C ARG A 588 -46.68 -0.56 26.74
N LEU A 589 -45.89 -1.63 26.82
CA LEU A 589 -44.43 -1.55 26.93
C LEU A 589 -43.79 -1.19 25.58
N GLN A 590 -44.38 -1.64 24.47
CA GLN A 590 -43.93 -1.31 23.12
C GLN A 590 -44.25 0.15 22.77
N LEU A 591 -45.45 0.62 23.11
CA LEU A 591 -45.82 2.04 23.02
C LEU A 591 -44.94 2.97 23.89
N ALA A 592 -44.47 2.50 25.06
CA ALA A 592 -43.59 3.28 25.94
C ALA A 592 -42.12 3.28 25.49
N ALA A 593 -41.69 2.30 24.69
CA ALA A 593 -40.35 2.25 24.09
C ALA A 593 -40.27 3.17 22.86
N GLU A 594 -41.32 3.16 22.03
CA GLU A 594 -41.45 4.05 20.86
C GLU A 594 -41.52 5.53 21.27
N ASP A 595 -42.24 5.86 22.35
CA ASP A 595 -42.30 7.22 22.92
C ASP A 595 -40.95 7.68 23.52
N ARG A 596 -40.09 6.73 23.94
CA ARG A 596 -38.76 7.03 24.49
C ARG A 596 -37.72 7.25 23.38
N GLU A 597 -37.81 6.51 22.28
CA GLU A 597 -36.99 6.75 21.08
C GLU A 597 -37.39 8.04 20.36
N ALA A 598 -38.68 8.35 20.28
CA ALA A 598 -39.18 9.62 19.74
C ALA A 598 -38.68 10.83 20.55
N ARG A 599 -38.63 10.72 21.89
CA ARG A 599 -38.08 11.77 22.77
C ARG A 599 -36.57 11.89 22.69
N ALA A 600 -35.84 10.78 22.51
CA ALA A 600 -34.39 10.80 22.32
C ALA A 600 -34.01 11.43 20.97
N PHE A 601 -34.81 11.16 19.92
CA PHE A 601 -34.65 11.78 18.60
C PHE A 601 -34.98 13.28 18.63
N ALA A 602 -36.05 13.69 19.32
CA ALA A 602 -36.40 15.10 19.54
C ALA A 602 -35.34 15.85 20.38
N ALA A 603 -34.69 15.18 21.33
CA ALA A 603 -33.60 15.76 22.12
C ALA A 603 -32.31 15.94 21.30
N ALA A 604 -32.02 15.02 20.37
CA ALA A 604 -30.87 15.13 19.46
C ALA A 604 -31.01 16.30 18.48
N ILE A 605 -32.23 16.56 17.98
CA ILE A 605 -32.52 17.71 17.09
C ILE A 605 -32.42 19.04 17.85
N LYS A 606 -32.74 19.06 19.16
CA LYS A 606 -32.69 20.28 19.99
C LYS A 606 -31.27 20.78 20.30
N LEU A 607 -30.24 19.94 20.11
CA LEU A 607 -28.86 20.25 20.50
C LEU A 607 -28.00 20.87 19.37
N ASP A 608 -28.43 20.82 18.10
CA ASP A 608 -27.65 21.32 16.95
C ASP A 608 -28.30 22.53 16.21
N MET A 609 -29.38 23.09 16.74
CA MET A 609 -30.17 24.09 16.02
C MET A 609 -29.74 25.59 16.11
N PRO A 610 -28.76 26.04 16.92
CA PRO A 610 -28.33 27.45 16.86
C PRO A 610 -27.50 27.82 15.62
N CYS A 611 -26.85 26.87 14.94
CA CYS A 611 -25.96 27.20 13.80
C CYS A 611 -26.63 27.15 12.42
N PHE A 612 -27.78 26.49 12.25
CA PHE A 612 -28.35 26.21 10.92
C PHE A 612 -29.25 27.34 10.40
N LEU A 613 -29.86 28.13 11.29
CA LEU A 613 -30.82 29.19 10.96
C LEU A 613 -30.16 30.56 10.66
N GLU A 614 -28.87 30.73 10.91
CA GLU A 614 -28.14 31.97 10.54
C GLU A 614 -27.59 31.95 9.10
N CYS A 615 -27.67 30.83 8.37
CA CYS A 615 -26.96 30.64 7.09
C CYS A 615 -27.85 30.47 5.84
N SER A 616 -29.18 30.57 5.93
CA SER A 616 -30.06 30.22 4.80
C SER A 616 -31.00 31.37 4.41
N THR A 617 -31.03 31.76 3.14
CA THR A 617 -31.93 32.81 2.65
C THR A 617 -33.29 32.24 2.20
N ARG A 618 -34.32 33.09 2.13
CA ARG A 618 -35.71 32.73 1.80
C ARG A 618 -35.88 32.04 0.43
N GLN A 619 -34.87 32.12 -0.43
CA GLN A 619 -34.88 31.59 -1.80
C GLN A 619 -34.37 30.15 -1.87
N ASP A 620 -33.53 29.72 -0.91
CA ASP A 620 -32.93 28.37 -0.87
C ASP A 620 -33.93 27.28 -0.43
N ILE A 621 -35.05 27.68 0.18
CA ILE A 621 -36.05 26.76 0.76
C ILE A 621 -37.05 26.26 -0.30
N ALA A 622 -37.28 27.02 -1.38
CA ALA A 622 -38.30 26.72 -2.38
C ALA A 622 -37.89 25.64 -3.40
N GLU A 623 -36.59 25.40 -3.58
CA GLU A 623 -36.07 24.53 -4.65
C GLU A 623 -35.57 23.16 -4.18
N ASN A 624 -35.75 22.81 -2.89
CA ASN A 624 -35.13 21.61 -2.30
C ASN A 624 -36.12 20.77 -1.48
N GLU A 625 -36.50 19.60 -2.02
CA GLU A 625 -37.48 18.67 -1.42
C GLU A 625 -37.14 18.22 0.01
N ALA A 626 -35.85 18.12 0.34
CA ALA A 626 -35.39 17.76 1.68
C ALA A 626 -35.63 18.89 2.69
N LEU A 627 -35.47 20.15 2.27
CA LEU A 627 -35.69 21.34 3.12
C LEU A 627 -37.18 21.57 3.41
N ILE A 628 -38.06 21.29 2.45
CA ILE A 628 -39.52 21.36 2.62
C ILE A 628 -40.00 20.32 3.64
N THR A 629 -39.46 19.09 3.57
CA THR A 629 -39.80 18.00 4.50
C THR A 629 -39.36 18.33 5.94
N VAL A 630 -38.18 18.93 6.09
CA VAL A 630 -37.66 19.40 7.40
C VAL A 630 -38.50 20.58 7.93
N ALA A 631 -38.90 21.52 7.09
CA ALA A 631 -39.74 22.65 7.49
C ALA A 631 -41.15 22.21 7.95
N ILE A 632 -41.74 21.22 7.29
CA ILE A 632 -43.04 20.62 7.67
C ILE A 632 -42.92 19.89 9.02
N LEU A 633 -41.83 19.16 9.24
CA LEU A 633 -41.52 18.52 10.53
C LEU A 633 -41.29 19.55 11.65
N CYS A 634 -40.64 20.68 11.35
CA CYS A 634 -40.46 21.79 12.30
C CYS A 634 -41.79 22.43 12.72
N ALA A 635 -42.71 22.66 11.78
CA ALA A 635 -44.06 23.17 12.09
C ALA A 635 -44.86 22.19 12.97
N PHE A 636 -44.67 20.88 12.77
CA PHE A 636 -45.31 19.81 13.53
C PHE A 636 -44.80 19.67 14.97
N VAL A 637 -43.51 19.97 15.20
CA VAL A 637 -42.84 19.82 16.52
C VAL A 637 -42.97 21.07 17.39
N CYS A 638 -43.04 22.27 16.81
CA CYS A 638 -43.06 23.53 17.57
C CYS A 638 -44.46 23.99 18.01
N GLY A 639 -45.55 23.43 17.47
CA GLY A 639 -46.91 23.83 17.86
C GLY A 639 -47.29 25.27 17.52
N CYS A 640 -46.55 25.92 16.60
CA CYS A 640 -46.81 27.27 16.14
C CYS A 640 -47.97 27.25 15.14
N GLY A 641 -49.19 27.59 15.59
CA GLY A 641 -50.39 27.69 14.77
C GLY A 641 -50.43 28.95 13.91
N GLU A 642 -49.50 29.13 12.97
CA GLU A 642 -49.63 30.14 11.93
C GLU A 642 -50.11 29.54 10.60
N PHE A 643 -51.22 30.10 10.10
CA PHE A 643 -52.00 29.67 8.94
C PHE A 643 -51.27 29.74 7.58
N THR A 644 -50.00 30.15 7.55
CA THR A 644 -49.22 30.38 6.33
C THR A 644 -48.62 29.12 5.72
N TYR A 645 -48.44 28.04 6.49
CA TYR A 645 -47.80 26.79 6.01
C TYR A 645 -48.76 25.78 5.37
N ILE A 646 -50.07 25.95 5.56
CA ILE A 646 -51.10 25.09 4.97
C ILE A 646 -51.21 25.34 3.45
N TRP A 647 -50.99 26.58 2.99
CA TRP A 647 -51.04 26.93 1.57
C TRP A 647 -49.85 26.35 0.78
N ALA A 648 -48.65 26.29 1.37
CA ALA A 648 -47.50 25.63 0.75
C ALA A 648 -47.70 24.12 0.58
N LEU A 649 -48.46 23.48 1.47
CA LEU A 649 -48.82 22.07 1.36
C LEU A 649 -49.85 21.83 0.25
N VAL A 650 -50.80 22.76 0.06
CA VAL A 650 -51.79 22.71 -1.03
C VAL A 650 -51.13 22.92 -2.39
N ASP A 651 -50.15 23.83 -2.48
CA ASP A 651 -49.38 24.06 -3.70
C ASP A 651 -48.49 22.86 -4.06
N TYR A 652 -47.84 22.23 -3.06
CA TYR A 652 -47.04 21.01 -3.28
C TYR A 652 -47.89 19.83 -3.75
N ILE A 653 -49.07 19.62 -3.16
CA ILE A 653 -50.01 18.56 -3.58
C ILE A 653 -50.52 18.82 -5.00
N SER A 654 -50.72 20.08 -5.39
CA SER A 654 -51.14 20.45 -6.76
C SER A 654 -50.03 20.20 -7.79
N ILE A 655 -48.77 20.49 -7.46
CA ILE A 655 -47.60 20.23 -8.32
C ILE A 655 -47.38 18.73 -8.53
N VAL A 656 -47.54 17.92 -7.47
CA VAL A 656 -47.41 16.46 -7.57
C VAL A 656 -48.58 15.85 -8.35
N ALA A 657 -49.78 16.42 -8.29
CA ALA A 657 -50.93 15.97 -9.07
C ALA A 657 -50.79 16.27 -10.57
N ASP A 658 -50.22 17.44 -10.93
CA ASP A 658 -49.97 17.83 -12.33
C ASP A 658 -48.81 17.05 -12.99
N SER A 659 -47.96 16.40 -12.19
CA SER A 659 -46.85 15.55 -12.66
C SER A 659 -47.30 14.19 -13.20
N PHE A 660 -48.59 13.86 -13.09
CA PHE A 660 -49.19 12.62 -13.62
C PHE A 660 -50.15 12.92 -14.78
N SER A 661 -49.60 13.28 -15.95
CA SER A 661 -50.31 13.30 -17.23
C SER A 661 -50.01 12.00 -18.04
N PRO A 662 -51.00 11.40 -18.73
CA PRO A 662 -50.87 10.04 -19.25
C PRO A 662 -50.39 10.02 -20.70
N THR A 663 -49.13 9.68 -20.96
CA THR A 663 -48.72 9.13 -22.27
C THR A 663 -47.60 8.10 -22.15
N ASP A 664 -47.93 6.94 -22.72
CA ASP A 664 -47.13 5.80 -23.16
C ASP A 664 -46.56 4.76 -22.19
N SER A 665 -47.21 3.60 -22.31
CA SER A 665 -47.07 2.35 -21.60
C SER A 665 -46.12 1.40 -22.32
N HIS A 666 -44.92 1.16 -21.77
CA HIS A 666 -44.28 -0.16 -21.84
C HIS A 666 -43.14 -0.44 -20.83
N GLN A 667 -42.91 0.44 -19.84
CA GLN A 667 -41.92 0.19 -18.76
C GLN A 667 -42.51 0.01 -17.34
N HIS A 668 -43.83 0.09 -17.15
CA HIS A 668 -44.42 0.08 -15.80
C HIS A 668 -44.58 -1.30 -15.14
N ILE A 669 -44.39 -2.41 -15.85
CA ILE A 669 -44.62 -3.75 -15.27
C ILE A 669 -43.42 -4.29 -14.48
N LEU A 670 -42.23 -3.67 -14.59
CA LEU A 670 -41.04 -4.09 -13.83
C LEU A 670 -40.71 -3.21 -12.60
N ALA A 671 -41.29 -2.01 -12.47
CA ALA A 671 -41.09 -1.14 -11.30
C ALA A 671 -42.03 -1.44 -10.11
N VAL A 672 -43.06 -2.28 -10.30
CA VAL A 672 -44.09 -2.54 -9.27
C VAL A 672 -43.76 -3.75 -8.36
N LYS A 673 -42.60 -4.41 -8.51
CA LYS A 673 -42.24 -5.58 -7.70
C LYS A 673 -41.19 -5.37 -6.59
N SER A 674 -40.68 -4.15 -6.34
CA SER A 674 -39.65 -3.95 -5.30
C SER A 674 -39.88 -2.78 -4.35
N ASN A 675 -41.10 -2.57 -3.81
CA ASN A 675 -41.26 -1.63 -2.69
C ASN A 675 -42.43 -1.95 -1.75
N VAL A 676 -42.34 -3.10 -1.08
CA VAL A 676 -43.23 -3.46 0.03
C VAL A 676 -43.05 -2.51 1.24
N ASN A 677 -41.86 -1.90 1.42
CA ASN A 677 -41.58 -0.98 2.52
C ASN A 677 -42.17 0.43 2.34
N THR A 678 -42.23 0.94 1.11
CA THR A 678 -42.81 2.27 0.82
C THR A 678 -44.34 2.27 1.00
N LEU A 679 -45.00 1.16 0.65
CA LEU A 679 -46.43 0.95 0.91
C LEU A 679 -46.74 0.75 2.40
N LEU A 680 -45.83 0.14 3.17
CA LEU A 680 -45.95 0.05 4.63
C LEU A 680 -45.84 1.43 5.29
N LEU A 681 -44.86 2.24 4.87
CA LEU A 681 -44.66 3.59 5.40
C LEU A 681 -45.84 4.52 5.06
N GLY A 682 -46.35 4.44 3.82
CA GLY A 682 -47.56 5.16 3.43
C GLY A 682 -48.80 4.75 4.24
N ARG A 683 -48.96 3.46 4.56
CA ARG A 683 -50.04 2.97 5.44
C ARG A 683 -49.90 3.44 6.88
N VAL A 684 -48.68 3.55 7.40
CA VAL A 684 -48.41 4.08 8.76
C VAL A 684 -48.75 5.57 8.83
N ILE A 685 -48.35 6.35 7.82
CA ILE A 685 -48.63 7.78 7.71
C ILE A 685 -50.13 8.04 7.56
N LEU A 686 -50.83 7.31 6.68
CA LEU A 686 -52.29 7.43 6.51
C LEU A 686 -53.07 7.03 7.78
N ARG A 687 -52.60 6.02 8.53
CA ARG A 687 -53.20 5.66 9.83
C ARG A 687 -52.95 6.72 10.90
N ALA A 688 -51.80 7.37 10.90
CA ALA A 688 -51.50 8.47 11.81
C ALA A 688 -52.38 9.70 11.51
N ILE A 689 -52.51 10.06 10.23
CA ILE A 689 -53.38 11.16 9.76
C ILE A 689 -54.85 10.86 10.08
N SER A 690 -55.33 9.63 9.82
CA SER A 690 -56.70 9.21 10.16
C SER A 690 -56.98 9.29 11.67
N LYS A 691 -56.04 8.85 12.53
CA LYS A 691 -56.20 8.96 13.98
C LYS A 691 -56.23 10.41 14.47
N VAL A 692 -55.46 11.30 13.85
CA VAL A 692 -55.46 12.74 14.17
C VAL A 692 -56.73 13.41 13.70
N LEU A 693 -57.22 13.11 12.48
CA LEU A 693 -58.49 13.63 11.99
C LEU A 693 -59.67 13.16 12.84
N VAL A 694 -59.70 11.90 13.26
CA VAL A 694 -60.71 11.40 14.20
C VAL A 694 -60.59 12.09 15.57
N LYS A 695 -59.37 12.37 16.05
CA LYS A 695 -59.17 13.07 17.32
C LYS A 695 -59.58 14.54 17.25
N ILE A 696 -59.31 15.23 16.14
CA ILE A 696 -59.77 16.59 15.85
C ILE A 696 -61.30 16.62 15.71
N PHE A 697 -61.90 15.64 15.04
CA PHE A 697 -63.35 15.55 14.85
C PHE A 697 -64.09 15.23 16.16
N VAL A 698 -63.51 14.37 17.01
CA VAL A 698 -64.06 14.01 18.33
C VAL A 698 -63.82 15.12 19.37
N GLN A 699 -62.72 15.87 19.28
CA GLN A 699 -62.46 17.02 20.14
C GLN A 699 -63.18 18.31 19.69
N GLY A 700 -63.58 18.40 18.41
CA GLY A 700 -64.33 19.53 17.85
C GLY A 700 -65.84 19.52 18.13
N LEU A 701 -66.46 18.37 18.43
CA LEU A 701 -67.90 18.27 18.73
C LEU A 701 -68.27 18.58 20.20
N GLY A 702 -67.28 18.97 21.03
CA GLY A 702 -67.49 19.36 22.44
C GLY A 702 -67.58 20.86 22.70
N ALA A 703 -67.46 21.71 21.68
CA ALA A 703 -67.61 23.16 21.79
C ALA A 703 -68.78 23.63 20.91
N SER A 704 -69.86 23.99 21.58
CA SER A 704 -71.20 24.32 21.08
C SER A 704 -71.26 25.42 20.01
N SER A 705 -72.07 25.14 18.97
CA SER A 705 -73.06 26.03 18.32
C SER A 705 -72.65 27.41 17.80
N ALA A 706 -72.45 27.51 16.48
CA ALA A 706 -73.10 28.46 15.56
C ALA A 706 -72.75 28.07 14.12
#